data_AF-A0A941X9Z0-F1
#
_entry.id   AF-A0A941X9Z0-F1
#
_cell.length_a   1.000
_cell.length_b   1.000
_cell.length_c   1.000
_cell.angle_alpha   90.00
_cell.angle_beta   90.00
_cell.angle_gamma   90.00
#
_symmetry.space_group_name_H-M   'P 1'
#
loop_
_entity.id
_entity.type
_entity.pdbx_description
1 polymer ?
#
loop_
_entity_poly.entity_id
_entity_poly.type
_entity_poly.pdbx_seq_one_letter_code
_entity_poly.pdbx_strand_id
1 'polypeptide(L)'
;MKRIAYRFFLIVLLSVLAVEVFPVSAQEGSWFDEGNYDEEWLDKNFDNDVMIISTPEELAAFGEYMTRSLWNYPDKTVRLAADIDMSAHKWITPVNEQFGGYFSGVFDGDGYTISGLTVVPAEEGGGYDDDYKRVVAGLFGTVRGAEIRDLTLDETCRVEVPEMYSFYYGNLDLKIGTIAASAEGDVRFIRCVNRADIVTTPVLRTGDSHEIVCSVSGLVAHADEVKFLDCSNEGKIIVDIQDNSDVVDIRVSGLVGRCGPVYGKENRIVSCTNRGNIFVSGNTSGSVSVGGISSNYSFRVDSCENHSVVKVNAYEGSAYVGGVSSASMGITYCFNRDSVICESDGFEVQVGGVCSYSFYNSSQTDSLYTCGNEGEIEVKSNGSMLSVGGVMGQNTDCPVVDCWNRGGLKIESSAPRSSSRWNAIYAGGLVGYCEEPVYNSYNRGNISLIDAHIDEEGSSQGSVGGLVGKAYELLWNSYSTGDVYSDVAGVKVCRLSESNVHFCYYNSDAVIEGTEVDEQGIAYRTAEMQSAGSGFLEALNNNATKGGTSCRNWGYIPGENDGYPVHIDRIADGVDSPADHSAGRVYAANGRLFVQSDRSMQLPVYKVTGQIVKIMNVVEGLNTDYLPCGVYVVAGQVVAVTAGNK
;
A
#
# COMPACT_ATOMS: atom_id res chain seq x y z
N MET A 1 -29.89 5.93 35.37
CA MET A 1 -28.78 5.72 34.41
C MET A 1 -29.25 5.51 32.95
N LYS A 2 -30.42 6.00 32.52
CA LYS A 2 -30.96 5.82 31.15
C LYS A 2 -30.99 7.10 30.29
N ARG A 3 -30.26 8.16 30.69
CA ARG A 3 -30.23 9.46 29.98
C ARG A 3 -28.88 9.85 29.37
N ILE A 4 -27.84 9.03 29.57
CA ILE A 4 -26.50 9.26 29.03
C ILE A 4 -26.25 8.40 27.77
N ALA A 5 -26.86 7.21 27.66
CA ALA A 5 -26.75 6.35 26.48
C ALA A 5 -27.34 6.97 25.19
N TYR A 6 -28.35 7.84 25.30
CA TYR A 6 -29.00 8.45 24.13
C TYR A 6 -28.22 9.63 23.51
N ARG A 7 -27.22 10.18 24.20
CA ARG A 7 -26.41 11.31 23.68
C ARG A 7 -25.15 10.85 22.97
N PHE A 8 -24.62 9.66 23.29
CA PHE A 8 -23.51 9.06 22.56
C PHE A 8 -23.97 8.43 21.23
N PHE A 9 -25.14 7.80 21.20
CA PHE A 9 -25.69 7.22 19.97
C PHE A 9 -26.07 8.28 18.92
N LEU A 10 -26.46 9.48 19.36
CA LEU A 10 -26.81 10.58 18.44
C LEU A 10 -25.58 11.29 17.86
N ILE A 11 -24.43 11.30 18.56
CA ILE A 11 -23.19 11.93 18.09
C ILE A 11 -22.45 11.02 17.11
N VAL A 12 -22.49 9.70 17.32
CA VAL A 12 -21.91 8.71 16.37
C VAL A 12 -22.74 8.62 15.08
N LEU A 13 -24.07 8.80 15.15
CA LEU A 13 -24.92 8.83 13.95
C LEU A 13 -24.78 10.15 13.16
N LEU A 14 -24.41 11.26 13.80
CA LEU A 14 -24.22 12.57 13.15
C LEU A 14 -22.81 12.76 12.55
N SER A 15 -21.80 12.00 12.99
CA SER A 15 -20.47 12.01 12.36
C SER A 15 -20.36 11.16 11.09
N VAL A 16 -21.37 10.33 10.78
CA VAL A 16 -21.41 9.46 9.59
C VAL A 16 -22.22 10.08 8.43
N LEU A 17 -22.86 11.23 8.63
CA LEU A 17 -23.78 11.85 7.64
C LEU A 17 -23.39 13.28 7.23
N ALA A 18 -22.12 13.64 7.33
CA ALA A 18 -21.58 14.75 6.53
C ALA A 18 -21.17 14.21 5.15
N VAL A 19 -22.16 13.77 4.37
CA VAL A 19 -22.01 13.76 2.91
C VAL A 19 -21.92 15.22 2.54
N GLU A 20 -20.75 15.68 2.15
CA GLU A 20 -20.66 16.92 1.38
C GLU A 20 -21.49 16.68 0.11
N VAL A 21 -22.74 17.15 0.13
CA VAL A 21 -23.59 17.13 -1.06
C VAL A 21 -23.01 18.19 -1.98
N PHE A 22 -22.01 17.80 -2.76
CA PHE A 22 -21.63 18.54 -3.95
C PHE A 22 -22.89 18.67 -4.81
N PRO A 23 -23.16 19.84 -5.39
CA PRO A 23 -24.22 19.97 -6.38
C PRO A 23 -23.80 19.20 -7.64
N VAL A 24 -23.98 17.89 -7.62
CA VAL A 24 -23.85 17.04 -8.79
C VAL A 24 -25.11 17.29 -9.62
N SER A 25 -24.96 17.98 -10.75
CA SER A 25 -25.93 17.81 -11.82
C SER A 25 -25.97 16.32 -12.14
N ALA A 26 -27.11 15.66 -11.97
CA ALA A 26 -27.24 14.25 -12.33
C ALA A 26 -26.92 14.11 -13.83
N GLN A 27 -25.85 13.41 -14.17
CA GLN A 27 -25.55 13.06 -15.55
C GLN A 27 -26.64 12.12 -16.06
N GLU A 28 -27.21 12.46 -17.21
CA GLU A 28 -28.20 11.64 -17.90
C GLU A 28 -27.64 11.16 -19.24
N GLY A 29 -27.97 9.92 -19.60
CA GLY A 29 -27.48 9.28 -20.83
C GLY A 29 -26.01 8.86 -20.76
N SER A 30 -25.55 8.24 -21.84
CA SER A 30 -24.19 7.74 -22.03
C SER A 30 -23.43 8.60 -23.03
N TRP A 31 -22.12 8.79 -22.82
CA TRP A 31 -21.21 9.33 -23.83
C TRP A 31 -21.22 8.51 -25.14
N PHE A 32 -21.67 7.25 -25.09
CA PHE A 32 -21.72 6.36 -26.24
C PHE A 32 -23.08 6.33 -26.93
N ASP A 33 -24.04 7.16 -26.49
CA ASP A 33 -25.29 7.34 -27.21
C ASP A 33 -25.06 8.16 -28.50
N GLU A 34 -25.83 7.83 -29.56
CA GLU A 34 -25.74 8.52 -30.85
C GLU A 34 -25.92 10.04 -30.70
N GLY A 35 -24.95 10.80 -31.21
CA GLY A 35 -24.94 12.26 -31.14
C GLY A 35 -24.12 12.87 -30.00
N ASN A 36 -23.61 12.05 -29.07
CA ASN A 36 -22.78 12.52 -27.95
C ASN A 36 -21.26 12.42 -28.22
N TYR A 37 -20.83 11.82 -29.34
CA TYR A 37 -19.43 11.63 -29.69
C TYR A 37 -19.14 12.02 -31.15
N ASP A 38 -17.88 12.35 -31.46
CA ASP A 38 -17.46 12.76 -32.81
C ASP A 38 -17.00 11.54 -33.64
N GLU A 39 -17.95 10.89 -34.33
CA GLU A 39 -17.66 9.77 -35.23
C GLU A 39 -16.77 10.18 -36.43
N GLU A 40 -16.93 11.40 -36.95
CA GLU A 40 -16.13 11.88 -38.08
C GLU A 40 -14.65 12.08 -37.69
N TRP A 41 -14.39 12.49 -36.44
CA TRP A 41 -13.04 12.61 -35.92
C TRP A 41 -12.33 11.27 -35.95
N LEU A 42 -13.00 10.20 -35.51
CA LEU A 42 -12.40 8.87 -35.48
C LEU A 42 -11.98 8.43 -36.88
N ASP A 43 -12.88 8.51 -37.86
CA ASP A 43 -12.60 8.12 -39.25
C ASP A 43 -11.46 8.92 -39.88
N LYS A 44 -11.39 10.24 -39.62
CA LYS A 44 -10.34 11.11 -40.16
C LYS A 44 -8.98 10.86 -39.53
N ASN A 45 -8.93 10.41 -38.29
CA ASN A 45 -7.70 10.28 -37.52
C ASN A 45 -7.23 8.83 -37.35
N PHE A 46 -8.06 7.84 -37.68
CA PHE A 46 -7.79 6.43 -37.43
C PHE A 46 -6.45 5.96 -38.00
N ASP A 47 -6.07 6.43 -39.19
CA ASP A 47 -4.82 6.04 -39.86
C ASP A 47 -3.58 6.75 -39.30
N ASN A 48 -3.72 7.77 -38.45
CA ASN A 48 -2.59 8.49 -37.88
C ASN A 48 -1.85 7.63 -36.84
N ASP A 49 -0.51 7.73 -36.80
CA ASP A 49 0.30 7.09 -35.75
C ASP A 49 0.06 7.71 -34.37
N VAL A 50 -0.27 9.01 -34.36
CA VAL A 50 -0.65 9.76 -33.17
C VAL A 50 -2.02 10.38 -33.38
N MET A 51 -2.98 9.99 -32.56
CA MET A 51 -4.33 10.54 -32.53
C MET A 51 -4.45 11.55 -31.40
N ILE A 52 -4.92 12.76 -31.73
CA ILE A 52 -4.98 13.88 -30.79
C ILE A 52 -6.42 14.12 -30.36
N ILE A 53 -6.67 14.02 -29.06
CA ILE A 53 -7.94 14.29 -28.40
C ILE A 53 -7.84 15.66 -27.72
N SER A 54 -8.70 16.60 -28.09
CA SER A 54 -8.78 17.95 -27.53
C SER A 54 -10.17 18.27 -26.96
N THR A 55 -11.15 17.40 -27.14
CA THR A 55 -12.54 17.58 -26.72
C THR A 55 -13.11 16.31 -26.08
N PRO A 56 -14.14 16.42 -25.22
CA PRO A 56 -14.78 15.25 -24.63
C PRO A 56 -15.49 14.37 -25.67
N GLU A 57 -16.04 14.94 -26.74
CA GLU A 57 -16.70 14.19 -27.81
C GLU A 57 -15.71 13.30 -28.59
N GLU A 58 -14.46 13.75 -28.76
CA GLU A 58 -13.39 12.95 -29.38
C GLU A 58 -12.92 11.80 -28.46
N LEU A 59 -12.82 12.05 -27.15
CA LEU A 59 -12.53 11.00 -26.17
C LEU A 59 -13.66 9.96 -26.12
N ALA A 60 -14.91 10.41 -26.17
CA ALA A 60 -16.08 9.56 -26.24
C ALA A 60 -16.10 8.71 -27.51
N ALA A 61 -15.71 9.26 -28.67
CA ALA A 61 -15.63 8.51 -29.93
C ALA A 61 -14.58 7.39 -29.86
N PHE A 62 -13.44 7.66 -29.24
CA PHE A 62 -12.42 6.65 -28.97
C PHE A 62 -12.91 5.56 -28.00
N GLY A 63 -13.59 5.95 -26.91
CA GLY A 63 -14.17 5.03 -25.93
C GLY A 63 -15.24 4.12 -26.54
N GLU A 64 -16.16 4.70 -27.30
CA GLU A 64 -17.23 3.99 -27.97
C GLU A 64 -16.66 2.97 -28.98
N TYR A 65 -15.61 3.33 -29.74
CA TYR A 65 -14.97 2.38 -30.65
C TYR A 65 -14.48 1.11 -29.94
N MET A 66 -13.97 1.23 -28.71
CA MET A 66 -13.50 0.08 -27.92
C MET A 66 -14.64 -0.83 -27.44
N THR A 67 -15.89 -0.35 -27.46
CA THR A 67 -17.07 -1.21 -27.18
C THR A 67 -17.41 -2.11 -28.37
N ARG A 68 -17.26 -1.59 -29.59
CA ARG A 68 -17.60 -2.31 -30.84
C ARG A 68 -16.46 -3.15 -31.41
N SER A 69 -15.21 -2.80 -31.10
CA SER A 69 -14.03 -3.40 -31.73
C SER A 69 -12.83 -3.50 -30.77
N LEU A 70 -11.86 -4.33 -31.14
CA LEU A 70 -10.59 -4.46 -30.44
C LEU A 70 -9.63 -3.30 -30.82
N TRP A 71 -9.03 -2.64 -29.83
CA TRP A 71 -7.95 -1.68 -30.06
C TRP A 71 -6.58 -2.36 -29.89
N ASN A 72 -6.08 -2.99 -30.94
CA ASN A 72 -4.79 -3.71 -30.91
C ASN A 72 -3.76 -3.06 -31.83
N TYR A 73 -3.31 -1.86 -31.44
CA TYR A 73 -2.35 -1.06 -32.20
C TYR A 73 -1.19 -0.65 -31.30
N PRO A 74 -0.27 -1.58 -30.97
CA PRO A 74 0.80 -1.34 -29.98
C PRO A 74 1.74 -0.18 -30.34
N ASP A 75 1.86 0.14 -31.64
CA ASP A 75 2.71 1.24 -32.13
C ASP A 75 2.00 2.60 -32.19
N LYS A 76 0.67 2.64 -31.98
CA LYS A 76 -0.12 3.89 -32.03
C LYS A 76 -0.17 4.57 -30.67
N THR A 77 -0.24 5.90 -30.71
CA THR A 77 -0.44 6.75 -29.53
C THR A 77 -1.77 7.49 -29.63
N VAL A 78 -2.57 7.42 -28.57
CA VAL A 78 -3.72 8.30 -28.33
C VAL A 78 -3.29 9.31 -27.27
N ARG A 79 -3.31 10.60 -27.61
CA ARG A 79 -2.77 11.68 -26.77
C ARG A 79 -3.80 12.77 -26.51
N LEU A 80 -3.89 13.22 -25.25
CA LEU A 80 -4.64 14.42 -24.90
C LEU A 80 -3.86 15.69 -25.28
N ALA A 81 -4.56 16.70 -25.78
CA ALA A 81 -3.99 18.02 -26.10
C ALA A 81 -4.71 19.19 -25.40
N ALA A 82 -5.68 18.89 -24.55
CA ALA A 82 -6.40 19.82 -23.71
C ALA A 82 -6.97 19.09 -22.48
N ASP A 83 -7.34 19.84 -21.44
CA ASP A 83 -8.14 19.31 -20.35
C ASP A 83 -9.53 18.91 -20.88
N ILE A 84 -10.02 17.74 -20.45
CA ILE A 84 -11.24 17.12 -20.98
C ILE A 84 -12.32 17.08 -19.89
N ASP A 85 -13.36 17.88 -20.04
CA ASP A 85 -14.53 17.86 -19.16
C ASP A 85 -15.59 16.86 -19.64
N MET A 86 -15.65 15.72 -18.94
CA MET A 86 -16.58 14.62 -19.21
C MET A 86 -17.90 14.75 -18.45
N SER A 87 -18.20 15.91 -17.86
CA SER A 87 -19.35 16.11 -16.98
C SER A 87 -20.73 16.02 -17.64
N ALA A 88 -20.82 16.02 -18.97
CA ALA A 88 -22.09 16.05 -19.69
C ALA A 88 -22.86 14.72 -19.63
N HIS A 89 -22.17 13.58 -19.68
CA HIS A 89 -22.77 12.25 -19.76
C HIS A 89 -21.99 11.20 -18.97
N LYS A 90 -22.60 10.04 -18.73
CA LYS A 90 -21.95 8.93 -18.05
C LYS A 90 -21.00 8.19 -18.99
N TRP A 91 -19.87 7.72 -18.46
CA TRP A 91 -18.92 6.86 -19.16
C TRP A 91 -19.22 5.40 -18.82
N ILE A 92 -19.78 4.67 -19.78
CA ILE A 92 -19.92 3.22 -19.62
C ILE A 92 -18.54 2.60 -19.86
N THR A 93 -18.11 1.71 -18.97
CA THR A 93 -16.79 1.08 -19.10
C THR A 93 -16.68 0.33 -20.44
N PRO A 94 -15.69 0.62 -21.30
CA PRO A 94 -15.59 -0.02 -22.60
C PRO A 94 -15.28 -1.51 -22.47
N VAL A 95 -16.22 -2.34 -22.93
CA VAL A 95 -16.10 -3.80 -23.00
C VAL A 95 -16.63 -4.30 -24.34
N ASN A 96 -16.05 -5.38 -24.85
CA ASN A 96 -16.53 -6.06 -26.05
C ASN A 96 -16.78 -7.53 -25.75
N GLU A 97 -18.06 -7.90 -25.61
CA GLU A 97 -18.50 -9.27 -25.28
C GLU A 97 -18.15 -10.29 -26.38
N GLN A 98 -17.98 -9.86 -27.63
CA GLN A 98 -17.76 -10.78 -28.75
C GLN A 98 -16.27 -11.12 -28.96
N PHE A 99 -15.36 -10.20 -28.62
CA PHE A 99 -13.93 -10.32 -28.93
C PHE A 99 -13.01 -10.27 -27.71
N GLY A 100 -13.53 -10.04 -26.49
CA GLY A 100 -12.72 -9.81 -25.29
C GLY A 100 -11.89 -8.53 -25.44
N GLY A 101 -12.59 -7.41 -25.63
CA GLY A 101 -11.99 -6.12 -26.01
C GLY A 101 -10.92 -5.64 -25.01
N TYR A 102 -9.76 -5.26 -25.52
CA TYR A 102 -8.70 -4.62 -24.76
C TYR A 102 -8.07 -3.45 -25.54
N PHE A 103 -7.43 -2.55 -24.80
CA PHE A 103 -6.57 -1.52 -25.34
C PHE A 103 -5.10 -1.98 -25.36
N SER A 104 -4.47 -1.93 -26.53
CA SER A 104 -3.02 -2.08 -26.73
C SER A 104 -2.49 -0.93 -27.58
N GLY A 105 -1.48 -0.24 -27.06
CA GLY A 105 -0.94 1.02 -27.60
C GLY A 105 -0.44 1.91 -26.47
N VAL A 106 -0.25 3.20 -26.78
CA VAL A 106 0.10 4.22 -25.79
C VAL A 106 -1.10 5.16 -25.57
N PHE A 107 -1.54 5.30 -24.32
CA PHE A 107 -2.44 6.39 -23.93
C PHE A 107 -1.65 7.43 -23.13
N ASP A 108 -1.53 8.62 -23.70
CA ASP A 108 -0.64 9.69 -23.24
C ASP A 108 -1.48 10.88 -22.77
N GLY A 109 -1.60 11.07 -21.46
CA GLY A 109 -2.32 12.22 -20.91
C GLY A 109 -1.61 13.55 -21.17
N ASP A 110 -0.31 13.54 -21.52
CA ASP A 110 0.51 14.73 -21.83
C ASP A 110 0.44 15.85 -20.76
N GLY A 111 0.10 15.48 -19.52
CA GLY A 111 -0.07 16.40 -18.40
C GLY A 111 -1.42 17.12 -18.34
N TYR A 112 -2.35 16.82 -19.23
CA TYR A 112 -3.74 17.28 -19.18
C TYR A 112 -4.59 16.42 -18.25
N THR A 113 -5.71 16.99 -17.84
CA THR A 113 -6.61 16.39 -16.85
C THR A 113 -7.93 15.96 -17.49
N ILE A 114 -8.46 14.82 -17.06
CA ILE A 114 -9.86 14.46 -17.29
C ILE A 114 -10.65 14.80 -16.03
N SER A 115 -11.72 15.59 -16.20
CA SER A 115 -12.62 16.03 -15.13
C SER A 115 -14.05 15.58 -15.37
N GLY A 116 -14.88 15.56 -14.32
CA GLY A 116 -16.32 15.30 -14.39
C GLY A 116 -16.70 13.89 -14.83
N LEU A 117 -15.74 12.97 -14.96
CA LEU A 117 -15.97 11.61 -15.44
C LEU A 117 -16.75 10.80 -14.40
N THR A 118 -17.96 10.36 -14.75
CA THR A 118 -18.70 9.36 -13.96
C THR A 118 -18.61 8.02 -14.66
N VAL A 119 -17.77 7.12 -14.15
CA VAL A 119 -17.62 5.76 -14.67
C VAL A 119 -18.72 4.87 -14.14
N VAL A 120 -19.42 4.17 -15.04
CA VAL A 120 -20.40 3.15 -14.73
C VAL A 120 -19.84 1.77 -15.12
N PRO A 121 -19.92 0.77 -14.23
CA PRO A 121 -19.47 -0.58 -14.55
C PRO A 121 -20.24 -1.18 -15.72
N ALA A 122 -19.55 -2.01 -16.50
CA ALA A 122 -20.14 -2.86 -17.53
C ALA A 122 -20.07 -4.33 -17.10
N GLU A 123 -21.02 -5.14 -17.57
CA GLU A 123 -21.00 -6.58 -17.40
C GLU A 123 -20.26 -7.24 -18.58
N GLU A 124 -19.44 -8.25 -18.33
CA GLU A 124 -18.67 -8.96 -19.36
C GLU A 124 -18.78 -10.48 -19.16
N GLY A 125 -18.97 -11.24 -20.23
CA GLY A 125 -19.04 -12.71 -20.20
C GLY A 125 -20.40 -13.26 -19.77
N GLY A 126 -20.58 -14.58 -19.90
CA GLY A 126 -21.84 -15.28 -19.57
C GLY A 126 -22.59 -15.87 -20.76
N GLY A 127 -21.90 -16.56 -21.66
CA GLY A 127 -22.56 -17.48 -22.60
C GLY A 127 -23.10 -18.74 -21.88
N TYR A 128 -24.00 -19.49 -22.53
CA TYR A 128 -24.58 -20.74 -21.99
C TYR A 128 -23.54 -21.83 -21.63
N ASP A 129 -22.27 -21.64 -22.04
CA ASP A 129 -21.12 -22.54 -21.82
C ASP A 129 -20.01 -21.92 -20.93
N ASP A 130 -20.15 -20.69 -20.42
CA ASP A 130 -19.10 -20.02 -19.62
C ASP A 130 -19.40 -20.03 -18.12
N ASP A 131 -18.52 -20.68 -17.33
CA ASP A 131 -18.61 -20.81 -15.86
C ASP A 131 -18.24 -19.51 -15.10
N TYR A 132 -18.27 -18.33 -15.71
CA TYR A 132 -17.72 -17.12 -15.10
C TYR A 132 -18.25 -15.78 -15.68
N LYS A 133 -18.47 -14.79 -14.82
CA LYS A 133 -18.97 -13.44 -15.15
C LYS A 133 -18.12 -12.30 -14.57
N ARG A 134 -17.91 -11.29 -15.42
CA ARG A 134 -17.38 -9.92 -15.32
C ARG A 134 -18.33 -8.86 -14.77
N VAL A 135 -17.98 -8.12 -13.72
CA VAL A 135 -18.43 -6.72 -13.59
C VAL A 135 -17.17 -5.85 -13.54
N VAL A 136 -16.98 -5.01 -14.55
CA VAL A 136 -15.74 -4.25 -14.75
C VAL A 136 -15.99 -2.76 -14.74
N ALA A 137 -15.13 -2.00 -14.07
CA ALA A 137 -15.14 -0.55 -14.15
C ALA A 137 -13.75 0.04 -14.38
N GLY A 138 -13.71 1.09 -15.20
CA GLY A 138 -12.54 1.94 -15.44
C GLY A 138 -12.71 2.80 -16.68
N LEU A 139 -11.77 3.73 -16.89
CA LEU A 139 -11.61 4.39 -18.20
C LEU A 139 -11.45 3.33 -19.32
N PHE A 140 -10.75 2.24 -18.99
CA PHE A 140 -10.63 1.03 -19.79
C PHE A 140 -11.26 -0.17 -19.06
N GLY A 141 -11.91 -1.07 -19.80
CA GLY A 141 -12.22 -2.41 -19.27
C GLY A 141 -10.93 -3.21 -19.07
N THR A 142 -10.26 -3.55 -20.16
CA THR A 142 -8.98 -4.28 -20.14
C THR A 142 -7.90 -3.53 -20.92
N VAL A 143 -6.67 -3.49 -20.38
CA VAL A 143 -5.47 -3.02 -21.09
C VAL A 143 -4.47 -4.16 -21.25
N ARG A 144 -3.78 -4.24 -22.39
CA ARG A 144 -2.84 -5.33 -22.69
C ARG A 144 -1.65 -4.87 -23.52
N GLY A 145 -0.43 -5.21 -23.09
CA GLY A 145 0.80 -4.81 -23.78
C GLY A 145 0.85 -3.31 -24.07
N ALA A 146 0.39 -2.51 -23.12
CA ALA A 146 0.10 -1.09 -23.29
C ALA A 146 0.93 -0.23 -22.35
N GLU A 147 1.11 1.04 -22.71
CA GLU A 147 1.66 2.08 -21.85
C GLU A 147 0.58 3.14 -21.60
N ILE A 148 0.20 3.32 -20.34
CA ILE A 148 -0.65 4.43 -19.90
C ILE A 148 0.25 5.38 -19.13
N ARG A 149 0.35 6.64 -19.56
CA ARG A 149 1.26 7.59 -18.93
C ARG A 149 0.68 8.99 -18.81
N ASP A 150 1.19 9.72 -17.82
CA ASP A 150 0.90 11.14 -17.60
C ASP A 150 -0.61 11.44 -17.55
N LEU A 151 -1.40 10.46 -17.13
CA LEU A 151 -2.86 10.50 -17.07
C LEU A 151 -3.31 10.95 -15.68
N THR A 152 -4.11 12.01 -15.62
CA THR A 152 -4.72 12.49 -14.37
C THR A 152 -6.25 12.45 -14.48
N LEU A 153 -6.90 11.73 -13.56
CA LEU A 153 -8.32 11.88 -13.26
C LEU A 153 -8.46 12.82 -12.06
N ASP A 154 -9.23 13.90 -12.18
CA ASP A 154 -9.37 14.89 -11.09
C ASP A 154 -10.35 14.47 -10.00
N GLU A 155 -10.46 15.31 -8.96
CA GLU A 155 -11.33 15.10 -7.79
C GLU A 155 -12.83 15.15 -8.10
N THR A 156 -13.23 15.60 -9.30
CA THR A 156 -14.63 15.63 -9.71
C THR A 156 -15.07 14.34 -10.41
N CYS A 157 -14.13 13.46 -10.70
CA CYS A 157 -14.36 12.13 -11.26
C CYS A 157 -14.80 11.14 -10.17
N ARG A 158 -15.56 10.11 -10.55
CA ARG A 158 -15.98 9.03 -9.63
C ARG A 158 -16.36 7.75 -10.35
N VAL A 159 -16.37 6.64 -9.62
CA VAL A 159 -16.93 5.36 -10.07
C VAL A 159 -18.25 5.08 -9.34
N GLU A 160 -19.35 4.93 -10.08
CA GLU A 160 -20.69 4.63 -9.55
C GLU A 160 -21.02 3.14 -9.73
N VAL A 161 -20.91 2.36 -8.66
CA VAL A 161 -21.27 0.92 -8.69
C VAL A 161 -22.74 0.74 -8.28
N PRO A 162 -23.57 0.03 -9.09
CA PRO A 162 -24.94 -0.33 -8.74
C PRO A 162 -25.08 -1.04 -7.39
N GLU A 163 -26.23 -0.82 -6.74
CA GLU A 163 -26.53 -1.35 -5.40
C GLU A 163 -26.67 -2.88 -5.35
N MET A 164 -27.00 -3.54 -6.46
CA MET A 164 -27.27 -4.98 -6.46
C MET A 164 -26.81 -5.65 -7.75
N TYR A 165 -26.10 -6.76 -7.59
CA TYR A 165 -25.80 -7.70 -8.66
C TYR A 165 -26.25 -9.11 -8.25
N SER A 166 -27.00 -9.77 -9.12
CA SER A 166 -27.51 -11.13 -8.87
C SER A 166 -27.26 -11.99 -10.10
N PHE A 167 -26.52 -13.09 -9.90
CA PHE A 167 -26.19 -14.03 -10.94
C PHE A 167 -26.58 -15.44 -10.52
N TYR A 168 -26.89 -16.30 -11.49
CA TYR A 168 -27.38 -17.67 -11.22
C TYR A 168 -26.43 -18.75 -11.76
N TYR A 169 -25.41 -18.35 -12.52
CA TYR A 169 -24.51 -19.23 -13.22
C TYR A 169 -23.10 -18.64 -13.19
N GLY A 170 -22.11 -19.48 -12.88
CA GLY A 170 -20.69 -19.12 -12.91
C GLY A 170 -20.21 -18.31 -11.72
N ASN A 171 -18.89 -18.31 -11.53
CA ASN A 171 -18.20 -17.46 -10.57
C ASN A 171 -18.30 -15.98 -11.00
N LEU A 172 -18.32 -15.05 -10.05
CA LEU A 172 -18.36 -13.61 -10.32
C LEU A 172 -17.05 -12.95 -9.90
N ASP A 173 -16.49 -12.15 -10.78
CA ASP A 173 -15.45 -11.19 -10.42
C ASP A 173 -15.96 -9.76 -10.58
N LEU A 174 -16.00 -9.03 -9.46
CA LEU A 174 -16.19 -7.59 -9.45
C LEU A 174 -14.80 -6.92 -9.50
N LYS A 175 -14.48 -6.22 -10.59
CA LYS A 175 -13.19 -5.59 -10.85
C LYS A 175 -13.37 -4.10 -11.08
N ILE A 176 -13.16 -3.31 -10.03
CA ILE A 176 -13.38 -1.85 -10.04
C ILE A 176 -12.04 -1.12 -9.94
N GLY A 177 -11.57 -0.57 -11.06
CA GLY A 177 -10.48 0.39 -11.11
C GLY A 177 -10.96 1.74 -11.62
N THR A 178 -10.23 2.82 -11.37
CA THR A 178 -10.55 4.12 -11.99
C THR A 178 -9.98 4.21 -13.41
N ILE A 179 -8.77 3.69 -13.63
CA ILE A 179 -8.11 3.69 -14.93
C ILE A 179 -8.45 2.42 -15.70
N ALA A 180 -8.26 1.24 -15.09
CA ALA A 180 -8.58 -0.02 -15.76
C ALA A 180 -9.18 -1.05 -14.81
N ALA A 181 -10.14 -1.85 -15.27
CA ALA A 181 -10.60 -2.98 -14.48
C ALA A 181 -9.55 -4.12 -14.48
N SER A 182 -8.91 -4.36 -15.62
CA SER A 182 -7.89 -5.40 -15.78
C SER A 182 -6.69 -4.91 -16.60
N ALA A 183 -5.50 -5.35 -16.25
CA ALA A 183 -4.26 -5.10 -16.99
C ALA A 183 -3.45 -6.39 -17.13
N GLU A 184 -3.07 -6.76 -18.35
CA GLU A 184 -2.35 -8.02 -18.62
C GLU A 184 -1.21 -7.90 -19.64
N GLY A 185 -0.09 -8.58 -19.42
CA GLY A 185 0.94 -8.78 -20.44
C GLY A 185 1.85 -7.59 -20.75
N ASP A 186 2.82 -7.30 -19.87
CA ASP A 186 3.78 -6.16 -19.92
C ASP A 186 3.10 -4.79 -20.09
N VAL A 187 2.12 -4.51 -19.25
CA VAL A 187 1.49 -3.18 -19.16
C VAL A 187 2.31 -2.28 -18.22
N ARG A 188 2.43 -1.00 -18.57
CA ARG A 188 3.09 0.01 -17.75
C ARG A 188 2.15 1.18 -17.47
N PHE A 189 2.00 1.51 -16.21
CA PHE A 189 1.38 2.76 -15.74
C PHE A 189 2.50 3.67 -15.24
N ILE A 190 2.63 4.86 -15.81
CA ILE A 190 3.76 5.77 -15.56
C ILE A 190 3.22 7.16 -15.23
N ARG A 191 3.48 7.66 -14.01
CA ARG A 191 3.01 8.98 -13.57
C ARG A 191 1.50 9.16 -13.72
N CYS A 192 0.74 8.10 -13.47
CA CYS A 192 -0.72 8.16 -13.47
C CYS A 192 -1.21 8.60 -12.09
N VAL A 193 -2.17 9.53 -12.06
CA VAL A 193 -2.73 10.10 -10.83
C VAL A 193 -4.24 9.92 -10.85
N ASN A 194 -4.75 9.19 -9.85
CA ASN A 194 -6.18 9.12 -9.59
C ASN A 194 -6.57 10.03 -8.43
N ARG A 195 -7.43 11.02 -8.66
CA ARG A 195 -8.12 11.78 -7.60
C ARG A 195 -9.61 11.42 -7.50
N ALA A 196 -10.09 10.50 -8.34
CA ALA A 196 -11.48 10.09 -8.37
C ALA A 196 -11.82 9.18 -7.19
N ASP A 197 -12.97 9.44 -6.55
CA ASP A 197 -13.47 8.59 -5.48
C ASP A 197 -14.09 7.29 -6.04
N ILE A 198 -13.90 6.19 -5.32
CA ILE A 198 -14.59 4.93 -5.53
C ILE A 198 -15.49 4.68 -4.33
N VAL A 199 -16.79 4.55 -4.58
CA VAL A 199 -17.76 4.14 -3.56
C VAL A 199 -18.55 2.95 -4.11
N THR A 200 -18.44 1.81 -3.43
CA THR A 200 -19.13 0.59 -3.81
C THR A 200 -19.85 0.01 -2.61
N THR A 201 -21.17 -0.07 -2.67
CA THR A 201 -22.03 -0.61 -1.60
C THR A 201 -22.94 -1.77 -2.10
N PRO A 202 -22.41 -2.78 -2.81
CA PRO A 202 -23.23 -3.74 -3.53
C PRO A 202 -23.73 -4.86 -2.62
N VAL A 203 -24.91 -5.38 -2.96
CA VAL A 203 -25.35 -6.73 -2.59
C VAL A 203 -24.94 -7.69 -3.72
N LEU A 204 -24.12 -8.70 -3.41
CA LEU A 204 -23.59 -9.64 -4.40
C LEU A 204 -24.12 -11.05 -4.12
N ARG A 205 -24.90 -11.63 -5.05
CA ARG A 205 -25.52 -12.95 -4.87
C ARG A 205 -25.23 -13.90 -6.01
N THR A 206 -25.01 -15.16 -5.66
CA THR A 206 -24.85 -16.25 -6.63
C THR A 206 -25.62 -17.52 -6.24
N GLY A 207 -25.70 -18.49 -7.15
CA GLY A 207 -26.29 -19.81 -6.87
C GLY A 207 -25.34 -20.73 -6.07
N ASP A 208 -25.88 -21.83 -5.53
CA ASP A 208 -25.30 -22.73 -4.50
C ASP A 208 -23.92 -23.40 -4.77
N SER A 209 -23.12 -22.95 -5.75
CA SER A 209 -21.82 -23.56 -6.09
C SER A 209 -20.78 -22.60 -6.68
N HIS A 210 -20.98 -21.29 -6.58
CA HIS A 210 -20.12 -20.32 -7.25
C HIS A 210 -19.46 -19.35 -6.28
N GLU A 211 -18.27 -18.89 -6.63
CA GLU A 211 -17.46 -17.97 -5.84
C GLU A 211 -17.62 -16.54 -6.36
N ILE A 212 -17.67 -15.57 -5.44
CA ILE A 212 -17.63 -14.15 -5.77
C ILE A 212 -16.35 -13.52 -5.21
N VAL A 213 -15.53 -12.93 -6.09
CA VAL A 213 -14.34 -12.17 -5.72
C VAL A 213 -14.56 -10.69 -6.02
N CYS A 214 -14.38 -9.85 -5.00
CA CYS A 214 -14.45 -8.41 -5.11
C CYS A 214 -13.03 -7.82 -5.09
N SER A 215 -12.66 -7.12 -6.16
CA SER A 215 -11.38 -6.43 -6.27
C SER A 215 -11.60 -4.97 -6.65
N VAL A 216 -11.18 -4.07 -5.76
CA VAL A 216 -11.39 -2.62 -5.90
C VAL A 216 -10.07 -1.91 -5.68
N SER A 217 -9.68 -1.04 -6.61
CA SER A 217 -8.41 -0.30 -6.45
C SER A 217 -8.43 1.07 -7.10
N GLY A 218 -7.64 1.99 -6.55
CA GLY A 218 -7.59 3.36 -7.03
C GLY A 218 -7.07 3.52 -8.45
N LEU A 219 -6.31 2.55 -9.02
CA LEU A 219 -5.92 2.56 -10.43
C LEU A 219 -6.44 1.33 -11.19
N VAL A 220 -6.02 0.13 -10.76
CA VAL A 220 -6.29 -1.12 -11.48
C VAL A 220 -6.76 -2.22 -10.55
N ALA A 221 -7.96 -2.76 -10.77
CA ALA A 221 -8.46 -3.83 -9.91
C ALA A 221 -7.68 -5.15 -10.08
N HIS A 222 -7.45 -5.61 -11.31
CA HIS A 222 -6.73 -6.85 -11.59
C HIS A 222 -5.49 -6.61 -12.45
N ALA A 223 -4.32 -7.09 -12.05
CA ALA A 223 -3.08 -6.85 -12.81
C ALA A 223 -2.17 -8.08 -12.88
N ASP A 224 -1.79 -8.49 -14.10
CA ASP A 224 -0.88 -9.60 -14.41
C ASP A 224 0.25 -9.17 -15.37
N GLU A 225 1.51 -9.30 -14.94
CA GLU A 225 2.69 -8.77 -15.67
C GLU A 225 2.67 -7.24 -15.84
N VAL A 226 2.42 -6.51 -14.74
CA VAL A 226 2.21 -5.05 -14.75
C VAL A 226 3.24 -4.30 -13.92
N LYS A 227 3.60 -3.10 -14.39
CA LYS A 227 4.47 -2.17 -13.68
C LYS A 227 3.75 -0.85 -13.40
N PHE A 228 3.75 -0.43 -12.15
CA PHE A 228 3.34 0.90 -11.72
C PHE A 228 4.59 1.69 -11.34
N LEU A 229 4.81 2.82 -12.00
CA LEU A 229 6.00 3.66 -11.86
C LEU A 229 5.56 5.09 -11.57
N ASP A 230 5.92 5.62 -10.40
CA ASP A 230 5.60 7.00 -10.00
C ASP A 230 4.08 7.31 -10.00
N CYS A 231 3.24 6.32 -9.70
CA CYS A 231 1.78 6.48 -9.70
C CYS A 231 1.25 6.93 -8.33
N SER A 232 0.12 7.63 -8.32
CA SER A 232 -0.52 8.13 -7.11
C SER A 232 -2.03 7.85 -7.09
N ASN A 233 -2.53 7.36 -5.97
CA ASN A 233 -3.96 7.42 -5.64
C ASN A 233 -4.21 8.44 -4.54
N GLU A 234 -5.07 9.41 -4.80
CA GLU A 234 -5.50 10.45 -3.88
C GLU A 234 -7.01 10.42 -3.63
N GLY A 235 -7.76 9.72 -4.49
CA GLY A 235 -9.20 9.50 -4.33
C GLY A 235 -9.50 8.50 -3.21
N LYS A 236 -10.58 8.74 -2.48
CA LYS A 236 -11.07 7.89 -1.39
C LYS A 236 -11.65 6.60 -1.95
N ILE A 237 -11.42 5.49 -1.25
CA ILE A 237 -11.97 4.19 -1.59
C ILE A 237 -12.86 3.71 -0.44
N ILE A 238 -14.14 3.51 -0.72
CA ILE A 238 -15.12 2.94 0.20
C ILE A 238 -15.69 1.68 -0.43
N VAL A 239 -15.46 0.55 0.24
CA VAL A 239 -16.04 -0.75 -0.12
C VAL A 239 -16.91 -1.20 1.04
N ASP A 240 -18.22 -1.26 0.83
CA ASP A 240 -19.20 -1.67 1.83
C ASP A 240 -20.07 -2.80 1.28
N ILE A 241 -19.56 -4.03 1.37
CA ILE A 241 -20.30 -5.22 0.92
C ILE A 241 -21.41 -5.51 1.94
N GLN A 242 -22.66 -5.42 1.48
CA GLN A 242 -23.81 -5.58 2.37
C GLN A 242 -23.96 -7.01 2.89
N ASP A 243 -24.56 -7.15 4.07
CA ASP A 243 -24.90 -8.42 4.70
C ASP A 243 -25.68 -9.35 3.75
N ASN A 244 -25.45 -10.66 3.88
CA ASN A 244 -26.00 -11.72 3.02
C ASN A 244 -25.51 -11.68 1.56
N SER A 245 -24.29 -11.18 1.34
CA SER A 245 -23.60 -11.34 0.06
C SER A 245 -22.77 -12.63 0.06
N ASP A 246 -22.74 -13.33 -1.07
CA ASP A 246 -22.05 -14.62 -1.23
C ASP A 246 -20.57 -14.42 -1.63
N VAL A 247 -19.87 -13.52 -0.94
CA VAL A 247 -18.48 -13.14 -1.27
C VAL A 247 -17.49 -14.04 -0.56
N VAL A 248 -16.54 -14.58 -1.33
CA VAL A 248 -15.47 -15.41 -0.80
C VAL A 248 -14.19 -14.62 -0.54
N ASP A 249 -13.94 -13.56 -1.31
CA ASP A 249 -12.70 -12.79 -1.20
C ASP A 249 -12.92 -11.30 -1.53
N ILE A 250 -12.41 -10.42 -0.67
CA ILE A 250 -12.40 -8.97 -0.87
C ILE A 250 -10.95 -8.50 -0.90
N ARG A 251 -10.57 -7.79 -1.96
CA ARG A 251 -9.22 -7.26 -2.18
C ARG A 251 -9.27 -5.77 -2.50
N VAL A 252 -8.71 -4.95 -1.61
CA VAL A 252 -8.80 -3.49 -1.73
C VAL A 252 -7.46 -2.81 -1.51
N SER A 253 -7.09 -1.90 -2.41
CA SER A 253 -5.89 -1.08 -2.22
C SER A 253 -5.91 0.24 -2.99
N GLY A 254 -4.94 1.11 -2.72
CA GLY A 254 -4.79 2.37 -3.44
C GLY A 254 -4.39 2.21 -4.90
N LEU A 255 -3.58 1.21 -5.27
CA LEU A 255 -3.15 1.05 -6.66
C LEU A 255 -3.65 -0.22 -7.33
N VAL A 256 -3.48 -1.38 -6.68
CA VAL A 256 -3.70 -2.69 -7.31
C VAL A 256 -4.28 -3.75 -6.39
N GLY A 257 -5.31 -4.42 -6.89
CA GLY A 257 -6.16 -5.30 -6.10
C GLY A 257 -5.73 -6.77 -6.15
N ARG A 258 -6.19 -7.47 -7.19
CA ARG A 258 -5.96 -8.89 -7.48
C ARG A 258 -4.86 -9.07 -8.54
N CYS A 259 -4.19 -10.20 -8.46
CA CYS A 259 -3.26 -10.71 -9.45
C CYS A 259 -3.43 -12.23 -9.51
N GLY A 260 -3.30 -12.81 -10.70
CA GLY A 260 -3.17 -14.23 -10.94
C GLY A 260 -1.73 -14.73 -10.73
N PRO A 261 -1.51 -16.05 -10.84
CA PRO A 261 -0.17 -16.62 -10.71
C PRO A 261 0.70 -16.21 -11.90
N VAL A 262 1.83 -15.53 -11.64
CA VAL A 262 2.76 -15.09 -12.68
C VAL A 262 3.97 -16.01 -12.76
N TYR A 263 4.21 -16.60 -13.93
CA TYR A 263 5.38 -17.46 -14.20
C TYR A 263 6.35 -16.75 -15.16
N GLY A 264 7.43 -16.18 -14.62
CA GLY A 264 8.61 -15.78 -15.41
C GLY A 264 8.72 -14.30 -15.83
N LYS A 265 7.72 -13.45 -15.58
CA LYS A 265 7.80 -11.98 -15.69
C LYS A 265 7.38 -11.32 -14.38
N GLU A 266 7.97 -10.17 -14.05
CA GLU A 266 7.82 -9.55 -12.73
C GLU A 266 6.78 -8.42 -12.72
N ASN A 267 5.82 -8.55 -11.82
CA ASN A 267 4.96 -7.47 -11.35
C ASN A 267 5.72 -6.53 -10.42
N ARG A 268 5.62 -5.21 -10.63
CA ARG A 268 6.35 -4.22 -9.83
C ARG A 268 5.53 -2.97 -9.53
N ILE A 269 5.70 -2.46 -8.32
CA ILE A 269 5.23 -1.15 -7.90
C ILE A 269 6.45 -0.38 -7.39
N VAL A 270 6.75 0.76 -8.01
CA VAL A 270 7.97 1.53 -7.72
C VAL A 270 7.63 3.01 -7.57
N SER A 271 8.10 3.61 -6.47
CA SER A 271 7.97 5.07 -6.23
C SER A 271 6.53 5.56 -6.22
N CYS A 272 5.61 4.71 -5.77
CA CYS A 272 4.18 5.02 -5.78
C CYS A 272 3.68 5.52 -4.42
N THR A 273 2.58 6.29 -4.44
CA THR A 273 1.97 6.82 -3.23
C THR A 273 0.47 6.54 -3.17
N ASN A 274 -0.05 6.30 -1.97
CA ASN A 274 -1.47 6.40 -1.68
C ASN A 274 -1.73 7.49 -0.63
N ARG A 275 -2.68 8.38 -0.90
CA ARG A 275 -3.15 9.46 -0.01
C ARG A 275 -4.66 9.39 0.21
N GLY A 276 -5.37 8.66 -0.63
CA GLY A 276 -6.82 8.46 -0.49
C GLY A 276 -7.13 7.42 0.59
N ASN A 277 -7.98 7.79 1.55
CA ASN A 277 -8.36 6.89 2.63
C ASN A 277 -9.10 5.65 2.10
N ILE A 278 -8.80 4.49 2.71
CA ILE A 278 -9.38 3.20 2.34
C ILE A 278 -10.25 2.71 3.49
N PHE A 279 -11.54 2.52 3.21
CA PHE A 279 -12.53 2.00 4.15
C PHE A 279 -13.17 0.75 3.56
N VAL A 280 -13.06 -0.37 4.28
CA VAL A 280 -13.63 -1.65 3.86
C VAL A 280 -14.53 -2.19 4.97
N SER A 281 -15.79 -2.43 4.64
CA SER A 281 -16.74 -3.19 5.44
C SER A 281 -17.32 -4.34 4.61
N GLY A 282 -17.44 -5.51 5.22
CA GLY A 282 -18.04 -6.66 4.55
C GLY A 282 -17.57 -7.99 5.12
N ASN A 283 -18.53 -8.89 5.30
CA ASN A 283 -18.26 -10.27 5.70
C ASN A 283 -18.00 -11.15 4.47
N THR A 284 -17.14 -12.15 4.63
CA THR A 284 -16.82 -13.12 3.58
C THR A 284 -16.71 -14.52 4.17
N SER A 285 -16.88 -15.54 3.34
CA SER A 285 -16.59 -16.92 3.72
C SER A 285 -15.10 -17.28 3.63
N GLY A 286 -14.29 -16.45 2.96
CA GLY A 286 -12.85 -16.63 2.78
C GLY A 286 -12.03 -15.53 3.44
N SER A 287 -11.60 -14.51 2.69
CA SER A 287 -10.68 -13.49 3.18
C SER A 287 -11.01 -12.04 2.79
N VAL A 288 -10.59 -11.11 3.64
CA VAL A 288 -10.51 -9.67 3.36
C VAL A 288 -9.04 -9.26 3.40
N SER A 289 -8.49 -8.91 2.24
CA SER A 289 -7.11 -8.47 2.06
C SER A 289 -7.05 -6.99 1.70
N VAL A 290 -6.42 -6.18 2.55
CA VAL A 290 -6.39 -4.71 2.37
C VAL A 290 -4.98 -4.18 2.58
N GLY A 291 -4.52 -3.33 1.66
CA GLY A 291 -3.27 -2.60 1.79
C GLY A 291 -3.35 -1.19 1.24
N GLY A 292 -2.56 -0.25 1.75
CA GLY A 292 -2.56 1.13 1.22
C GLY A 292 -2.16 1.21 -0.25
N ILE A 293 -1.23 0.36 -0.69
CA ILE A 293 -0.68 0.34 -2.06
C ILE A 293 -1.09 -0.93 -2.82
N SER A 294 -1.02 -2.09 -2.18
CA SER A 294 -1.31 -3.40 -2.79
C SER A 294 -2.11 -4.29 -1.85
N SER A 295 -3.04 -5.09 -2.38
CA SER A 295 -3.73 -6.16 -1.63
C SER A 295 -3.37 -7.56 -2.12
N ASN A 296 -2.17 -7.70 -2.68
CA ASN A 296 -1.73 -8.93 -3.31
C ASN A 296 -0.32 -9.36 -2.91
N TYR A 297 -0.07 -10.67 -3.00
CA TYR A 297 1.19 -11.35 -2.73
C TYR A 297 2.06 -11.50 -3.98
N SER A 298 1.69 -10.99 -5.14
CA SER A 298 2.41 -11.21 -6.42
C SER A 298 3.24 -10.02 -6.89
N PHE A 299 3.26 -8.91 -6.14
CA PHE A 299 3.95 -7.68 -6.50
C PHE A 299 5.19 -7.46 -5.64
N ARG A 300 6.32 -7.14 -6.29
CA ARG A 300 7.44 -6.49 -5.61
C ARG A 300 7.13 -5.02 -5.43
N VAL A 301 7.24 -4.52 -4.21
CA VAL A 301 6.89 -3.14 -3.86
C VAL A 301 8.15 -2.44 -3.37
N ASP A 302 8.57 -1.40 -4.09
CA ASP A 302 9.80 -0.66 -3.79
C ASP A 302 9.55 0.85 -3.69
N SER A 303 10.15 1.47 -2.68
CA SER A 303 10.16 2.94 -2.53
C SER A 303 8.75 3.56 -2.49
N CYS A 304 7.77 2.86 -1.91
CA CYS A 304 6.38 3.29 -1.88
C CYS A 304 5.94 3.84 -0.53
N GLU A 305 4.99 4.78 -0.52
CA GLU A 305 4.47 5.37 0.71
C GLU A 305 2.95 5.36 0.78
N ASN A 306 2.41 4.90 1.90
CA ASN A 306 1.01 5.11 2.26
C ASN A 306 0.89 6.27 3.25
N HIS A 307 0.11 7.28 2.88
CA HIS A 307 -0.21 8.49 3.66
C HIS A 307 -1.70 8.55 4.02
N SER A 308 -2.41 7.43 3.95
CA SER A 308 -3.85 7.38 4.20
C SER A 308 -4.20 6.41 5.30
N VAL A 309 -5.35 6.63 5.92
CA VAL A 309 -5.93 5.64 6.83
C VAL A 309 -6.34 4.39 6.04
N VAL A 310 -5.97 3.22 6.56
CA VAL A 310 -6.50 1.92 6.12
C VAL A 310 -7.39 1.40 7.23
N LYS A 311 -8.70 1.26 6.97
CA LYS A 311 -9.67 0.78 7.94
C LYS A 311 -10.48 -0.39 7.40
N VAL A 312 -10.54 -1.47 8.18
CA VAL A 312 -11.26 -2.70 7.85
C VAL A 312 -12.22 -3.09 8.97
N ASN A 313 -13.45 -3.45 8.59
CA ASN A 313 -14.46 -4.05 9.45
C ASN A 313 -14.99 -5.33 8.79
N ALA A 314 -14.63 -6.49 9.30
CA ALA A 314 -15.02 -7.79 8.73
C ALA A 314 -15.09 -8.86 9.84
N TYR A 315 -16.29 -9.31 10.20
CA TYR A 315 -16.49 -10.21 11.35
C TYR A 315 -16.54 -11.69 10.98
N GLU A 316 -16.51 -12.03 9.69
CA GLU A 316 -16.44 -13.40 9.18
C GLU A 316 -15.26 -13.57 8.21
N GLY A 317 -14.81 -14.81 8.01
CA GLY A 317 -13.65 -15.12 7.17
C GLY A 317 -12.33 -14.82 7.89
N SER A 318 -11.29 -14.45 7.15
CA SER A 318 -9.98 -14.02 7.67
C SER A 318 -9.68 -12.58 7.24
N ALA A 319 -8.91 -11.84 8.04
CA ALA A 319 -8.55 -10.45 7.77
C ALA A 319 -7.03 -10.29 7.68
N TYR A 320 -6.54 -9.80 6.53
CA TYR A 320 -5.14 -9.52 6.25
C TYR A 320 -4.99 -8.03 5.92
N VAL A 321 -4.50 -7.25 6.89
CA VAL A 321 -4.46 -5.79 6.78
C VAL A 321 -3.04 -5.27 6.93
N GLY A 322 -2.56 -4.55 5.91
CA GLY A 322 -1.28 -3.84 5.95
C GLY A 322 -1.42 -2.35 5.65
N GLY A 323 -0.56 -1.52 6.24
CA GLY A 323 -0.52 -0.10 5.86
C GLY A 323 0.00 0.13 4.43
N VAL A 324 0.94 -0.70 3.95
CA VAL A 324 1.44 -0.63 2.56
C VAL A 324 0.88 -1.79 1.72
N SER A 325 1.04 -3.03 2.16
CA SER A 325 0.60 -4.21 1.41
C SER A 325 -0.10 -5.23 2.30
N SER A 326 -1.12 -5.94 1.82
CA SER A 326 -1.66 -7.06 2.59
C SER A 326 -0.72 -8.29 2.60
N ALA A 327 0.16 -8.43 1.60
CA ALA A 327 1.09 -9.54 1.55
C ALA A 327 2.45 -9.13 0.95
N SER A 328 3.51 -9.84 1.36
CA SER A 328 4.87 -9.60 0.91
C SER A 328 5.31 -10.62 -0.14
N MET A 329 5.97 -10.09 -1.18
CA MET A 329 6.76 -10.82 -2.18
C MET A 329 8.12 -10.15 -2.41
N GLY A 330 8.60 -9.44 -1.38
CA GLY A 330 9.68 -8.46 -1.46
C GLY A 330 9.11 -7.04 -1.37
N ILE A 331 9.26 -6.44 -0.19
CA ILE A 331 8.88 -5.04 0.06
C ILE A 331 10.12 -4.31 0.56
N THR A 332 10.52 -3.28 -0.16
CA THR A 332 11.77 -2.58 0.08
C THR A 332 11.56 -1.08 0.12
N TYR A 333 12.18 -0.38 1.07
CA TYR A 333 12.09 1.08 1.18
C TYR A 333 10.65 1.63 1.24
N CYS A 334 9.74 0.90 1.89
CA CYS A 334 8.33 1.27 1.93
C CYS A 334 7.87 1.75 3.31
N PHE A 335 7.02 2.78 3.32
CA PHE A 335 6.63 3.47 4.54
C PHE A 335 5.13 3.64 4.67
N ASN A 336 4.60 3.25 5.82
CA ASN A 336 3.26 3.64 6.23
C ASN A 336 3.34 4.84 7.18
N ARG A 337 2.62 5.90 6.84
CA ARG A 337 2.66 7.20 7.54
C ARG A 337 1.38 7.51 8.33
N ASP A 338 0.34 6.70 8.20
CA ASP A 338 -0.97 6.94 8.82
C ASP A 338 -1.58 5.63 9.36
N SER A 339 -2.70 5.73 10.06
CA SER A 339 -3.23 4.65 10.88
C SER A 339 -3.72 3.42 10.10
N VAL A 340 -3.51 2.26 10.72
CA VAL A 340 -4.11 0.98 10.31
C VAL A 340 -5.11 0.57 11.38
N ILE A 341 -6.38 0.43 11.00
CA ILE A 341 -7.49 0.14 11.92
C ILE A 341 -8.18 -1.14 11.46
N CYS A 342 -8.26 -2.15 12.31
CA CYS A 342 -8.89 -3.43 12.00
C CYS A 342 -9.86 -3.85 13.09
N GLU A 343 -11.13 -4.05 12.72
CA GLU A 343 -12.13 -4.66 13.58
C GLU A 343 -12.60 -5.95 12.92
N SER A 344 -12.24 -7.09 13.49
CA SER A 344 -12.52 -8.39 12.89
C SER A 344 -12.55 -9.51 13.92
N ASP A 345 -13.59 -10.33 13.87
CA ASP A 345 -13.69 -11.58 14.64
C ASP A 345 -13.40 -12.81 13.78
N GLY A 346 -12.76 -12.60 12.62
CA GLY A 346 -12.41 -13.64 11.67
C GLY A 346 -11.55 -14.76 12.26
N PHE A 347 -11.51 -15.90 11.58
CA PHE A 347 -10.71 -17.05 12.01
C PHE A 347 -9.24 -16.68 12.21
N GLU A 348 -8.66 -15.98 11.24
CA GLU A 348 -7.29 -15.48 11.26
C GLU A 348 -7.28 -13.97 11.02
N VAL A 349 -6.71 -13.21 11.96
CA VAL A 349 -6.61 -11.74 11.90
C VAL A 349 -5.14 -11.37 12.01
N GLN A 350 -4.58 -10.90 10.90
CA GLN A 350 -3.18 -10.51 10.79
C GLN A 350 -3.09 -9.05 10.37
N VAL A 351 -2.40 -8.25 11.19
CA VAL A 351 -2.31 -6.80 10.99
C VAL A 351 -0.86 -6.36 11.10
N GLY A 352 -0.39 -5.62 10.09
CA GLY A 352 0.94 -5.02 10.09
C GLY A 352 0.89 -3.54 9.71
N GLY A 353 1.75 -2.73 10.33
CA GLY A 353 1.91 -1.34 9.91
C GLY A 353 2.42 -1.21 8.47
N VAL A 354 3.25 -2.14 7.99
CA VAL A 354 3.69 -2.20 6.59
C VAL A 354 2.99 -3.33 5.85
N CYS A 355 3.07 -4.56 6.37
CA CYS A 355 2.59 -5.75 5.69
C CYS A 355 1.84 -6.70 6.63
N SER A 356 0.70 -7.27 6.26
CA SER A 356 0.10 -8.29 7.15
C SER A 356 0.91 -9.59 7.19
N TYR A 357 1.24 -10.18 6.04
CA TYR A 357 1.90 -11.49 6.03
C TYR A 357 2.75 -11.82 4.80
N SER A 358 3.42 -12.96 4.84
CA SER A 358 4.13 -13.56 3.69
C SER A 358 3.80 -15.05 3.59
N PHE A 359 3.91 -15.63 2.40
CA PHE A 359 3.41 -16.98 2.10
C PHE A 359 4.54 -18.01 1.94
N TYR A 360 4.27 -19.24 2.39
CA TYR A 360 5.13 -20.44 2.27
C TYR A 360 5.28 -20.94 0.83
N ASN A 361 5.87 -20.20 -0.11
CA ASN A 361 6.23 -20.82 -1.42
C ASN A 361 7.14 -20.03 -2.36
N SER A 362 7.86 -18.99 -1.94
CA SER A 362 8.80 -18.37 -2.88
C SER A 362 10.11 -19.16 -2.90
N SER A 363 10.47 -19.68 -4.07
CA SER A 363 11.83 -20.15 -4.37
C SER A 363 12.87 -19.01 -4.39
N GLN A 364 12.47 -17.82 -3.93
CA GLN A 364 13.21 -16.56 -3.90
C GLN A 364 13.33 -16.13 -2.44
N THR A 365 14.49 -15.63 -2.05
CA THR A 365 14.70 -15.06 -0.71
C THR A 365 14.06 -13.67 -0.68
N ASP A 366 12.75 -13.62 -0.46
CA ASP A 366 12.05 -12.37 -0.27
C ASP A 366 12.39 -11.78 1.10
N SER A 367 12.36 -10.46 1.24
CA SER A 367 12.59 -9.81 2.52
C SER A 367 11.75 -8.55 2.64
N LEU A 368 11.45 -8.20 3.89
CA LEU A 368 10.97 -6.88 4.22
C LEU A 368 12.20 -6.05 4.62
N TYR A 369 12.67 -5.20 3.71
CA TYR A 369 13.95 -4.52 3.85
C TYR A 369 13.77 -3.01 3.92
N THR A 370 14.30 -2.36 4.95
CA THR A 370 14.26 -0.89 5.04
C THR A 370 12.83 -0.34 5.04
N CYS A 371 11.91 -1.01 5.72
CA CYS A 371 10.51 -0.59 5.77
C CYS A 371 10.14 -0.02 7.14
N GLY A 372 9.19 0.90 7.17
CA GLY A 372 8.85 1.65 8.38
C GLY A 372 7.36 1.89 8.57
N ASN A 373 6.91 1.84 9.81
CA ASN A 373 5.59 2.29 10.20
C ASN A 373 5.68 3.48 11.17
N GLU A 374 4.93 4.53 10.89
CA GLU A 374 4.75 5.69 11.77
C GLU A 374 3.31 5.86 12.26
N GLY A 375 2.34 5.19 11.61
CA GLY A 375 0.94 5.28 11.96
C GLY A 375 0.54 4.40 13.15
N GLU A 376 -0.44 4.85 13.93
CA GLU A 376 -1.04 4.06 15.00
C GLU A 376 -1.75 2.82 14.43
N ILE A 377 -1.61 1.68 15.09
CA ILE A 377 -2.28 0.43 14.76
C ILE A 377 -3.33 0.16 15.83
N GLU A 378 -4.61 0.12 15.43
CA GLU A 378 -5.73 -0.13 16.32
C GLU A 378 -6.47 -1.40 15.88
N VAL A 379 -6.50 -2.42 16.75
CA VAL A 379 -7.09 -3.72 16.43
C VAL A 379 -8.12 -4.12 17.48
N LYS A 380 -9.31 -4.50 17.05
CA LYS A 380 -10.35 -5.09 17.89
C LYS A 380 -10.69 -6.47 17.32
N SER A 381 -10.43 -7.52 18.08
CA SER A 381 -10.63 -8.87 17.56
C SER A 381 -10.82 -9.93 18.62
N ASN A 382 -11.85 -10.75 18.44
CA ASN A 382 -12.07 -12.02 19.11
C ASN A 382 -11.74 -13.23 18.22
N GLY A 383 -11.08 -12.99 17.08
CA GLY A 383 -10.68 -14.02 16.13
C GLY A 383 -9.79 -15.11 16.74
N SER A 384 -9.80 -16.32 16.18
CA SER A 384 -9.07 -17.45 16.79
C SER A 384 -7.56 -17.18 16.85
N MET A 385 -6.95 -16.84 15.71
CA MET A 385 -5.55 -16.41 15.66
C MET A 385 -5.47 -14.89 15.45
N LEU A 386 -4.83 -14.19 16.39
CA LEU A 386 -4.60 -12.75 16.30
C LEU A 386 -3.11 -12.45 16.29
N SER A 387 -2.61 -11.90 15.18
CA SER A 387 -1.20 -11.55 15.01
C SER A 387 -1.04 -10.09 14.60
N VAL A 388 -0.49 -9.27 15.47
CA VAL A 388 -0.37 -7.82 15.26
C VAL A 388 1.10 -7.41 15.38
N GLY A 389 1.63 -6.78 14.33
CA GLY A 389 2.99 -6.25 14.33
C GLY A 389 3.05 -4.79 13.92
N GLY A 390 3.95 -4.03 14.54
CA GLY A 390 4.20 -2.65 14.11
C GLY A 390 4.71 -2.56 12.67
N VAL A 391 5.38 -3.60 12.19
CA VAL A 391 5.85 -3.72 10.80
C VAL A 391 5.09 -4.83 10.08
N MET A 392 5.09 -6.04 10.65
CA MET A 392 4.51 -7.22 10.01
C MET A 392 3.65 -8.07 10.94
N GLY A 393 2.45 -8.47 10.51
CA GLY A 393 1.59 -9.35 11.29
C GLY A 393 2.24 -10.71 11.53
N GLN A 394 2.53 -11.44 10.46
CA GLN A 394 3.25 -12.72 10.48
C GLN A 394 4.36 -12.73 9.43
N ASN A 395 5.56 -13.20 9.77
CA ASN A 395 6.61 -13.39 8.79
C ASN A 395 6.98 -14.87 8.60
N THR A 396 6.84 -15.32 7.36
CA THR A 396 7.05 -16.70 6.90
C THR A 396 7.82 -16.65 5.58
N ASP A 397 8.97 -17.32 5.46
CA ASP A 397 9.89 -17.20 4.32
C ASP A 397 10.29 -15.74 3.94
N CYS A 398 10.12 -14.78 4.87
CA CYS A 398 10.39 -13.35 4.67
C CYS A 398 11.07 -12.75 5.92
N PRO A 399 12.42 -12.71 6.00
CA PRO A 399 13.12 -12.00 7.05
C PRO A 399 12.78 -10.50 7.05
N VAL A 400 12.73 -9.92 8.25
CA VAL A 400 12.55 -8.48 8.47
C VAL A 400 13.91 -7.87 8.78
N VAL A 401 14.35 -6.91 7.96
CA VAL A 401 15.72 -6.39 7.98
C VAL A 401 15.73 -4.87 7.87
N ASP A 402 16.47 -4.20 8.75
CA ASP A 402 16.61 -2.73 8.74
C ASP A 402 15.26 -2.00 8.83
N CYS A 403 14.28 -2.59 9.51
CA CYS A 403 12.91 -2.11 9.59
C CYS A 403 12.62 -1.43 10.94
N TRP A 404 11.56 -0.62 10.97
CA TRP A 404 11.18 0.07 12.21
C TRP A 404 9.70 0.32 12.39
N ASN A 405 9.32 0.43 13.66
CA ASN A 405 8.01 0.91 14.07
C ASN A 405 8.14 2.07 15.04
N ARG A 406 7.38 3.14 14.79
CA ARG A 406 7.21 4.28 15.69
C ARG A 406 5.76 4.47 16.12
N GLY A 407 4.79 3.90 15.42
CA GLY A 407 3.38 3.97 15.78
C GLY A 407 3.05 3.06 16.95
N GLY A 408 2.15 3.51 17.84
CA GLY A 408 1.62 2.69 18.92
C GLY A 408 0.73 1.56 18.40
N LEU A 409 0.66 0.48 19.18
CA LEU A 409 -0.24 -0.65 18.96
C LEU A 409 -1.27 -0.68 20.09
N LYS A 410 -2.55 -0.55 19.75
CA LYS A 410 -3.69 -0.67 20.68
C LYS A 410 -4.54 -1.84 20.25
N ILE A 411 -4.58 -2.88 21.07
CA ILE A 411 -5.25 -4.13 20.75
C ILE A 411 -6.29 -4.42 21.83
N GLU A 412 -7.52 -4.68 21.40
CA GLU A 412 -8.64 -5.08 22.25
C GLU A 412 -9.06 -6.51 21.89
N SER A 413 -9.13 -7.39 22.88
CA SER A 413 -9.62 -8.76 22.70
C SER A 413 -10.33 -9.24 23.97
N SER A 414 -11.43 -9.99 23.82
CA SER A 414 -12.21 -10.54 24.92
C SER A 414 -12.37 -12.07 24.88
N ALA A 415 -11.93 -12.73 23.82
CA ALA A 415 -12.11 -14.18 23.67
C ALA A 415 -10.99 -14.99 24.36
N PRO A 416 -11.33 -15.98 25.22
CA PRO A 416 -10.34 -16.91 25.75
C PRO A 416 -9.81 -17.83 24.65
N ARG A 417 -8.48 -18.00 24.59
CA ARG A 417 -7.79 -18.77 23.54
C ARG A 417 -6.97 -19.95 24.09
N SER A 418 -6.93 -21.07 23.37
CA SER A 418 -6.24 -22.32 23.80
C SER A 418 -4.74 -22.34 23.43
N SER A 419 -3.99 -23.40 23.75
CA SER A 419 -2.53 -23.44 23.56
C SER A 419 -2.06 -23.84 22.15
N SER A 420 -2.95 -23.92 21.14
CA SER A 420 -2.54 -24.23 19.77
C SER A 420 -2.01 -22.98 19.06
N ARG A 421 -1.05 -23.14 18.13
CA ARG A 421 -0.46 -22.02 17.35
C ARG A 421 -1.52 -21.19 16.60
N TRP A 422 -2.65 -21.81 16.28
CA TRP A 422 -3.78 -21.24 15.54
C TRP A 422 -4.90 -20.71 16.43
N ASN A 423 -4.65 -20.60 17.74
CA ASN A 423 -5.60 -20.08 18.70
C ASN A 423 -4.85 -19.29 19.78
N ALA A 424 -4.17 -18.19 19.40
CA ALA A 424 -3.35 -17.41 20.32
C ALA A 424 -3.30 -15.93 19.92
N ILE A 425 -2.86 -15.09 20.86
CA ILE A 425 -2.62 -13.65 20.62
C ILE A 425 -1.12 -13.39 20.57
N TYR A 426 -0.64 -12.82 19.47
CA TYR A 426 0.75 -12.40 19.33
C TYR A 426 0.83 -10.94 18.93
N ALA A 427 1.44 -10.13 19.78
CA ALA A 427 1.62 -8.70 19.54
C ALA A 427 3.11 -8.34 19.65
N GLY A 428 3.65 -7.72 18.61
CA GLY A 428 5.06 -7.33 18.56
C GLY A 428 5.25 -5.92 18.03
N GLY A 429 6.20 -5.18 18.60
CA GLY A 429 6.55 -3.85 18.09
C GLY A 429 7.05 -3.88 16.64
N LEU A 430 7.61 -5.00 16.20
CA LEU A 430 7.98 -5.25 14.80
C LEU A 430 7.12 -6.36 14.19
N VAL A 431 7.13 -7.55 14.78
CA VAL A 431 6.45 -8.73 14.23
C VAL A 431 5.56 -9.40 15.28
N GLY A 432 4.30 -9.69 14.95
CA GLY A 432 3.41 -10.44 15.85
C GLY A 432 3.90 -11.88 16.03
N TYR A 433 3.73 -12.69 14.99
CA TYR A 433 4.10 -14.10 14.93
C TYR A 433 5.28 -14.31 13.97
N CYS A 434 6.42 -14.71 14.51
CA CYS A 434 7.69 -14.64 13.82
C CYS A 434 8.30 -16.02 13.56
N GLU A 435 8.28 -16.45 12.30
CA GLU A 435 8.86 -17.71 11.84
C GLU A 435 10.16 -17.52 11.07
N GLU A 436 10.48 -16.29 10.67
CA GLU A 436 11.74 -15.94 10.02
C GLU A 436 12.50 -14.87 10.81
N PRO A 437 13.83 -14.81 10.71
CA PRO A 437 14.62 -13.90 11.50
C PRO A 437 14.27 -12.42 11.35
N VAL A 438 14.46 -11.68 12.45
CA VAL A 438 14.39 -10.22 12.49
C VAL A 438 15.79 -9.68 12.76
N TYR A 439 16.32 -8.89 11.82
CA TYR A 439 17.65 -8.32 11.88
C TYR A 439 17.59 -6.80 11.97
N ASN A 440 18.46 -6.25 12.81
CA ASN A 440 18.88 -4.86 12.74
C ASN A 440 17.69 -3.90 12.67
N SER A 441 16.69 -4.07 13.54
CA SER A 441 15.42 -3.37 13.46
C SER A 441 15.06 -2.75 14.80
N TYR A 442 14.09 -1.82 14.84
CA TYR A 442 13.74 -1.18 16.11
C TYR A 442 12.26 -0.82 16.29
N ASN A 443 11.82 -0.84 17.55
CA ASN A 443 10.50 -0.39 17.95
C ASN A 443 10.59 0.78 18.95
N ARG A 444 9.85 1.85 18.66
CA ARG A 444 9.61 2.98 19.55
C ARG A 444 8.16 3.07 20.02
N GLY A 445 7.24 2.40 19.33
CA GLY A 445 5.81 2.44 19.63
C GLY A 445 5.47 1.71 20.92
N ASN A 446 4.56 2.29 21.70
CA ASN A 446 3.99 1.63 22.87
C ASN A 446 3.02 0.54 22.43
N ILE A 447 2.96 -0.57 23.18
CA ILE A 447 2.11 -1.71 22.86
C ILE A 447 1.18 -1.96 24.04
N SER A 448 -0.12 -1.93 23.78
CA SER A 448 -1.16 -2.17 24.78
C SER A 448 -2.12 -3.22 24.27
N LEU A 449 -2.23 -4.33 25.00
CA LEU A 449 -3.25 -5.37 24.78
C LEU A 449 -4.19 -5.39 25.98
N ILE A 450 -5.42 -4.92 25.78
CA ILE A 450 -6.43 -4.82 26.83
C ILE A 450 -7.54 -5.87 26.68
N ASP A 451 -7.95 -6.44 27.80
CA ASP A 451 -9.14 -7.28 27.90
C ASP A 451 -10.40 -6.41 27.87
N ALA A 452 -11.22 -6.59 26.83
CA ALA A 452 -12.46 -5.83 26.68
C ALA A 452 -13.60 -6.34 27.58
N HIS A 453 -13.47 -7.51 28.25
CA HIS A 453 -14.48 -8.07 29.17
C HIS A 453 -13.84 -8.67 30.45
N ILE A 454 -14.20 -8.13 31.61
CA ILE A 454 -13.74 -8.61 32.94
C ILE A 454 -14.47 -9.91 33.37
N ASP A 455 -15.42 -10.44 32.58
CA ASP A 455 -16.49 -11.30 33.09
C ASP A 455 -16.47 -12.78 32.63
N GLU A 456 -15.55 -13.23 31.76
CA GLU A 456 -15.44 -14.65 31.38
C GLU A 456 -14.23 -15.36 32.03
N GLU A 457 -14.48 -16.44 32.77
CA GLU A 457 -13.43 -17.31 33.33
C GLU A 457 -12.73 -18.10 32.22
N GLY A 458 -11.56 -17.63 31.78
CA GLY A 458 -10.67 -18.35 30.86
C GLY A 458 -9.26 -17.75 30.83
N SER A 459 -8.23 -18.56 30.60
CA SER A 459 -6.87 -18.07 30.34
C SER A 459 -6.63 -18.06 28.85
N SER A 460 -6.28 -16.90 28.30
CA SER A 460 -5.74 -16.79 26.95
C SER A 460 -4.26 -17.17 26.95
N GLN A 461 -3.81 -17.82 25.88
CA GLN A 461 -2.38 -18.05 25.63
C GLN A 461 -1.90 -17.09 24.55
N GLY A 462 -0.76 -16.46 24.79
CA GLY A 462 -0.23 -15.44 23.89
C GLY A 462 0.94 -14.69 24.51
N SER A 463 1.48 -13.75 23.75
CA SER A 463 2.59 -12.93 24.19
C SER A 463 2.60 -11.55 23.54
N VAL A 464 2.96 -10.56 24.34
CA VAL A 464 3.22 -9.18 23.92
C VAL A 464 4.71 -8.90 24.12
N GLY A 465 5.42 -8.65 23.02
CA GLY A 465 6.84 -8.36 23.02
C GLY A 465 7.14 -6.98 22.44
N GLY A 466 8.02 -6.22 23.09
CA GLY A 466 8.43 -4.92 22.56
C GLY A 466 9.06 -4.98 21.16
N LEU A 467 9.60 -6.14 20.73
CA LEU A 467 10.01 -6.37 19.34
C LEU A 467 9.14 -7.43 18.66
N VAL A 468 9.04 -8.61 19.26
CA VAL A 468 8.37 -9.75 18.64
C VAL A 468 7.46 -10.41 19.64
N GLY A 469 6.19 -10.62 19.26
CA GLY A 469 5.22 -11.34 20.07
C GLY A 469 5.72 -12.77 20.33
N LYS A 470 5.84 -13.58 19.28
CA LYS A 470 6.38 -14.94 19.37
C LYS A 470 7.48 -15.21 18.35
N ALA A 471 8.69 -15.50 18.80
CA ALA A 471 9.83 -15.84 17.94
C ALA A 471 10.09 -17.36 17.90
N TYR A 472 10.10 -17.94 16.70
CA TYR A 472 10.61 -19.30 16.43
C TYR A 472 12.04 -19.30 15.92
N GLU A 473 12.44 -18.21 15.25
CA GLU A 473 13.77 -17.99 14.71
C GLU A 473 14.46 -16.80 15.39
N LEU A 474 15.61 -16.42 14.84
CA LEU A 474 16.58 -15.49 15.39
C LEU A 474 16.08 -14.03 15.42
N LEU A 475 16.13 -13.39 16.60
CA LEU A 475 16.04 -11.94 16.76
C LEU A 475 17.44 -11.37 17.02
N TRP A 476 17.92 -10.51 16.12
CA TRP A 476 19.31 -10.07 16.10
C TRP A 476 19.49 -8.55 16.01
N ASN A 477 20.42 -8.01 16.79
CA ASN A 477 20.90 -6.62 16.74
C ASN A 477 19.79 -5.57 16.66
N SER A 478 18.71 -5.78 17.41
CA SER A 478 17.49 -4.97 17.35
C SER A 478 17.23 -4.32 18.70
N TYR A 479 16.50 -3.20 18.73
CA TYR A 479 16.20 -2.53 20.00
C TYR A 479 14.76 -2.06 20.16
N SER A 480 14.23 -2.15 21.39
CA SER A 480 12.91 -1.65 21.76
C SER A 480 12.98 -0.63 22.88
N THR A 481 12.12 0.38 22.82
CA THR A 481 12.01 1.40 23.86
C THR A 481 10.59 1.69 24.32
N GLY A 482 9.58 1.16 23.62
CA GLY A 482 8.18 1.41 23.91
C GLY A 482 7.74 0.69 25.18
N ASP A 483 6.77 1.27 25.87
CA ASP A 483 6.09 0.62 26.98
C ASP A 483 5.31 -0.61 26.48
N VAL A 484 5.21 -1.65 27.32
CA VAL A 484 4.47 -2.87 26.97
C VAL A 484 3.51 -3.23 28.10
N TYR A 485 2.23 -3.26 27.76
CA TYR A 485 1.13 -3.49 28.70
C TYR A 485 0.24 -4.63 28.25
N SER A 486 -0.14 -5.51 29.18
CA SER A 486 -1.33 -6.34 29.03
C SER A 486 -2.00 -6.70 30.35
N ASP A 487 -3.33 -6.61 30.38
CA ASP A 487 -4.18 -7.13 31.46
C ASP A 487 -4.95 -8.41 31.10
N VAL A 488 -4.73 -8.95 29.89
CA VAL A 488 -5.35 -10.20 29.45
C VAL A 488 -4.75 -11.39 30.21
N ALA A 489 -5.60 -12.13 30.92
CA ALA A 489 -5.17 -13.24 31.76
C ALA A 489 -4.46 -14.35 30.97
N GLY A 490 -3.22 -14.66 31.36
CA GLY A 490 -2.39 -15.72 30.75
C GLY A 490 -1.54 -15.28 29.55
N VAL A 491 -1.71 -14.03 29.07
CA VAL A 491 -0.80 -13.44 28.09
C VAL A 491 0.47 -12.97 28.78
N LYS A 492 1.62 -13.36 28.21
CA LYS A 492 2.94 -12.99 28.73
C LYS A 492 3.39 -11.65 28.17
N VAL A 493 4.16 -10.91 28.97
CA VAL A 493 4.68 -9.60 28.56
C VAL A 493 6.21 -9.57 28.69
N CYS A 494 6.89 -8.99 27.70
CA CYS A 494 8.34 -8.80 27.72
C CYS A 494 8.78 -7.57 26.89
N ARG A 495 9.96 -7.02 27.22
CA ARG A 495 10.52 -5.85 26.51
C ARG A 495 11.01 -6.13 25.09
N LEU A 496 11.31 -7.40 24.76
CA LEU A 496 11.85 -7.80 23.46
C LEU A 496 11.06 -8.97 22.86
N SER A 497 11.35 -10.19 23.32
CA SER A 497 10.65 -11.43 22.96
C SER A 497 10.91 -12.51 24.03
N GLU A 498 10.11 -13.58 24.04
CA GLU A 498 10.24 -14.69 24.99
C GLU A 498 11.46 -15.58 24.75
N SER A 499 12.01 -15.58 23.53
CA SER A 499 13.05 -16.51 23.10
C SER A 499 13.86 -15.95 21.93
N ASN A 500 14.98 -16.60 21.64
CA ASN A 500 15.83 -16.35 20.48
C ASN A 500 16.34 -14.90 20.37
N VAL A 501 16.58 -14.25 21.50
CA VAL A 501 17.09 -12.88 21.58
C VAL A 501 18.62 -12.88 21.56
N HIS A 502 19.22 -12.29 20.52
CA HIS A 502 20.68 -12.23 20.34
C HIS A 502 21.15 -10.80 20.07
N PHE A 503 22.03 -10.29 20.94
CA PHE A 503 22.57 -8.92 20.83
C PHE A 503 21.46 -7.86 20.66
N CYS A 504 20.33 -8.06 21.30
CA CYS A 504 19.24 -7.09 21.26
C CYS A 504 19.19 -6.29 22.55
N TYR A 505 18.63 -5.10 22.46
CA TYR A 505 18.75 -4.06 23.47
C TYR A 505 17.39 -3.50 23.85
N TYR A 506 17.19 -3.15 25.11
CA TYR A 506 15.93 -2.53 25.53
C TYR A 506 16.16 -1.35 26.47
N ASN A 507 15.20 -0.43 26.44
CA ASN A 507 15.14 0.67 27.39
C ASN A 507 14.71 0.15 28.77
N SER A 508 15.59 0.24 29.77
CA SER A 508 15.27 -0.15 31.15
C SER A 508 14.28 0.78 31.83
N ASP A 509 14.09 1.99 31.29
CA ASP A 509 13.13 2.97 31.82
C ASP A 509 11.70 2.74 31.27
N ALA A 510 11.53 1.86 30.28
CA ALA A 510 10.22 1.51 29.73
C ALA A 510 9.39 0.73 30.76
N VAL A 511 8.10 1.08 30.84
CA VAL A 511 7.13 0.49 31.75
C VAL A 511 6.65 -0.84 31.19
N ILE A 512 6.62 -1.85 32.07
CA ILE A 512 6.09 -3.18 31.77
C ILE A 512 5.05 -3.53 32.82
N GLU A 513 3.88 -3.93 32.35
CA GLU A 513 2.75 -4.30 33.19
C GLU A 513 2.05 -5.52 32.59
N GLY A 514 1.93 -6.61 33.37
CA GLY A 514 1.29 -7.85 32.96
C GLY A 514 1.97 -9.09 33.56
N THR A 515 1.75 -10.25 32.96
CA THR A 515 2.43 -11.50 33.38
C THR A 515 3.83 -11.53 32.79
N GLU A 516 4.81 -11.00 33.52
CA GLU A 516 6.20 -10.90 33.05
C GLU A 516 6.88 -12.28 32.90
N VAL A 517 7.75 -12.38 31.90
CA VAL A 517 8.71 -13.49 31.72
C VAL A 517 10.14 -12.99 31.91
N ASP A 518 11.07 -13.91 32.15
CA ASP A 518 12.49 -13.59 32.32
C ASP A 518 13.01 -12.73 31.14
N GLU A 519 13.51 -11.54 31.46
CA GLU A 519 14.03 -10.60 30.46
C GLU A 519 15.26 -11.17 29.76
N GLN A 520 15.22 -11.18 28.43
CA GLN A 520 16.36 -11.48 27.58
C GLN A 520 16.85 -10.18 26.92
N GLY A 521 18.15 -10.10 26.60
CA GLY A 521 18.76 -8.93 25.97
C GLY A 521 19.60 -8.07 26.92
N ILE A 522 20.01 -6.90 26.45
CA ILE A 522 20.92 -6.00 27.15
C ILE A 522 20.20 -4.68 27.45
N ALA A 523 20.06 -4.37 28.73
CA ALA A 523 19.43 -3.14 29.20
C ALA A 523 20.33 -1.92 29.00
N TYR A 524 19.74 -0.82 28.52
CA TYR A 524 20.29 0.53 28.57
C TYR A 524 19.22 1.49 29.09
N ARG A 525 19.59 2.53 29.83
CA ARG A 525 18.66 3.62 30.18
C ARG A 525 18.39 4.51 28.98
N THR A 526 17.29 5.26 29.01
CA THR A 526 16.92 6.26 28.00
C THR A 526 18.09 7.20 27.70
N ALA A 527 18.70 7.76 28.75
CA ALA A 527 19.83 8.68 28.63
C ALA A 527 21.08 8.03 28.00
N GLU A 528 21.26 6.72 28.15
CA GLU A 528 22.36 5.99 27.54
C GLU A 528 22.06 5.70 26.07
N MET A 529 20.83 5.27 25.74
CA MET A 529 20.42 5.00 24.37
C MET A 529 20.40 6.25 23.48
N GLN A 530 20.28 7.45 24.06
CA GLN A 530 20.30 8.73 23.34
C GLN A 530 21.67 9.42 23.33
N SER A 531 22.68 8.81 23.97
CA SER A 531 24.01 9.40 24.12
C SER A 531 25.05 8.71 23.24
N ALA A 532 25.82 9.51 22.49
CA ALA A 532 26.92 9.01 21.68
C ALA A 532 28.08 8.41 22.50
N GLY A 533 28.18 8.72 23.80
CA GLY A 533 29.25 8.27 24.68
C GLY A 533 28.93 7.03 25.54
N SER A 534 27.74 6.44 25.41
CA SER A 534 27.30 5.31 26.25
C SER A 534 27.81 3.94 25.80
N GLY A 535 28.38 3.86 24.59
CA GLY A 535 28.72 2.59 23.94
C GLY A 535 27.52 1.89 23.28
N PHE A 536 26.30 2.40 23.40
CA PHE A 536 25.11 1.79 22.79
C PHE A 536 25.19 1.74 21.25
N LEU A 537 25.53 2.88 20.63
CA LEU A 537 25.70 2.96 19.17
C LEU A 537 26.83 2.05 18.67
N GLU A 538 27.92 1.93 19.44
CA GLU A 538 29.03 1.04 19.11
C GLU A 538 28.59 -0.42 19.20
N ALA A 539 27.79 -0.78 20.21
CA ALA A 539 27.24 -2.13 20.36
C ALA A 539 26.35 -2.52 19.16
N LEU A 540 25.48 -1.61 18.70
CA LEU A 540 24.67 -1.80 17.50
C LEU A 540 25.52 -2.01 16.25
N ASN A 541 26.51 -1.14 16.00
CA ASN A 541 27.35 -1.23 14.80
C ASN A 541 28.28 -2.45 14.81
N ASN A 542 28.78 -2.87 15.98
CA ASN A 542 29.65 -4.05 16.11
C ASN A 542 28.93 -5.37 15.79
N ASN A 543 27.60 -5.40 15.87
CA ASN A 543 26.80 -6.60 15.65
C ASN A 543 25.95 -6.55 14.37
N ALA A 544 26.02 -5.46 13.59
CA ALA A 544 25.25 -5.28 12.35
C ALA A 544 25.61 -6.25 11.21
N THR A 545 26.78 -6.91 11.25
CA THR A 545 27.26 -7.79 10.18
C THR A 545 27.34 -9.28 10.55
N LYS A 546 27.00 -9.63 11.80
CA LYS A 546 26.98 -11.02 12.27
C LYS A 546 25.57 -11.58 12.10
N GLY A 547 25.43 -12.73 11.43
CA GLY A 547 24.11 -13.33 11.12
C GLY A 547 23.91 -13.70 9.65
N GLY A 548 24.85 -13.37 8.76
CA GLY A 548 24.80 -13.76 7.34
C GLY A 548 24.06 -12.77 6.42
N THR A 549 23.43 -11.72 6.98
CA THR A 549 22.69 -10.68 6.25
C THR A 549 23.46 -9.36 6.23
N SER A 550 23.46 -8.66 5.08
CA SER A 550 24.04 -7.30 4.96
C SER A 550 23.06 -6.28 5.54
N CYS A 551 23.35 -5.76 6.74
CA CYS A 551 22.50 -4.77 7.43
C CYS A 551 23.13 -3.38 7.37
N ARG A 552 22.30 -2.34 7.45
CA ARG A 552 22.77 -0.94 7.49
C ARG A 552 23.40 -0.59 8.84
N ASN A 553 24.34 0.34 8.78
CA ASN A 553 24.92 0.92 9.99
C ASN A 553 23.89 1.81 10.72
N TRP A 554 24.14 2.04 12.00
CA TRP A 554 23.37 2.92 12.86
C TRP A 554 24.09 4.25 13.06
N GLY A 555 23.33 5.32 13.23
CA GLY A 555 23.83 6.64 13.58
C GLY A 555 22.80 7.49 14.32
N TYR A 556 23.26 8.49 15.05
CA TYR A 556 22.40 9.54 15.58
C TYR A 556 22.24 10.63 14.52
N ILE A 557 21.01 10.88 14.09
CA ILE A 557 20.70 11.99 13.18
C ILE A 557 19.98 13.08 13.99
N PRO A 558 20.50 14.33 14.03
CA PRO A 558 19.88 15.42 14.78
C PRO A 558 18.43 15.66 14.35
N GLY A 559 17.51 15.64 15.33
CA GLY A 559 16.09 15.90 15.10
C GLY A 559 15.29 14.68 14.63
N GLU A 560 15.92 13.51 14.50
CA GLU A 560 15.23 12.27 14.13
C GLU A 560 15.08 11.32 15.31
N ASN A 561 14.01 10.52 15.27
CA ASN A 561 13.77 9.40 16.18
C ASN A 561 13.95 9.73 17.67
N ASP A 562 13.60 10.96 18.07
CA ASP A 562 13.79 11.47 19.44
C ASP A 562 15.21 11.29 19.99
N GLY A 563 16.22 11.38 19.14
CA GLY A 563 17.62 11.23 19.53
C GLY A 563 18.07 9.78 19.75
N TYR A 564 17.25 8.78 19.41
CA TYR A 564 17.67 7.38 19.36
C TYR A 564 18.34 7.06 18.02
N PRO A 565 19.23 6.06 17.95
CA PRO A 565 19.89 5.69 16.71
C PRO A 565 18.91 5.28 15.61
N VAL A 566 19.19 5.66 14.38
CA VAL A 566 18.47 5.25 13.17
C VAL A 566 19.45 4.61 12.19
N HIS A 567 18.92 3.94 11.17
CA HIS A 567 19.75 3.48 10.06
C HIS A 567 20.36 4.65 9.30
N ILE A 568 21.65 4.56 9.01
CA ILE A 568 22.37 5.49 8.15
C ILE A 568 22.85 4.73 6.91
N ASP A 569 22.74 5.36 5.74
CA ASP A 569 23.15 4.74 4.48
C ASP A 569 24.67 4.59 4.42
N ARG A 570 25.14 3.40 4.80
CA ARG A 570 26.43 2.85 4.41
C ARG A 570 26.32 1.34 4.48
N ILE A 571 26.26 0.70 3.31
CA ILE A 571 26.48 -0.74 3.19
C ILE A 571 27.90 -1.01 3.70
N ALA A 572 28.01 -1.90 4.68
CA ALA A 572 29.29 -2.29 5.24
C ALA A 572 29.86 -3.50 4.49
N ASP A 573 30.10 -3.36 3.20
CA ASP A 573 30.81 -4.35 2.39
C ASP A 573 32.04 -3.71 1.74
N GLY A 574 33.19 -3.97 2.36
CA GLY A 574 34.48 -3.66 1.77
C GLY A 574 34.76 -4.54 0.55
N VAL A 575 34.12 -4.26 -0.60
CA VAL A 575 34.55 -4.60 -1.97
C VAL A 575 33.96 -3.57 -2.94
N ASP A 576 34.80 -2.93 -3.76
CA ASP A 576 34.41 -1.90 -4.73
C ASP A 576 33.52 -2.40 -5.90
N SER A 577 32.42 -1.65 -6.13
CA SER A 577 31.79 -1.20 -7.40
C SER A 577 31.05 -2.19 -8.36
N PRO A 578 30.01 -1.74 -9.12
CA PRO A 578 30.05 -0.53 -9.96
C PRO A 578 28.74 0.29 -10.06
N ALA A 579 28.71 1.45 -9.42
CA ALA A 579 28.27 2.73 -9.99
C ALA A 579 28.64 3.83 -8.99
N ASP A 580 29.54 4.71 -9.41
CA ASP A 580 30.19 5.74 -8.61
C ASP A 580 29.19 6.83 -8.15
N HIS A 581 28.59 6.65 -6.97
CA HIS A 581 27.74 7.64 -6.31
C HIS A 581 28.52 8.37 -5.20
N SER A 582 29.62 9.06 -5.52
CA SER A 582 30.50 9.71 -4.53
C SER A 582 30.07 11.12 -4.08
N ALA A 583 28.76 11.41 -4.06
CA ALA A 583 28.23 12.65 -3.46
C ALA A 583 27.43 12.35 -2.18
N GLY A 584 28.06 12.59 -1.03
CA GLY A 584 27.48 12.31 0.29
C GLY A 584 26.21 13.09 0.64
N ARG A 585 25.88 14.18 -0.06
CA ARG A 585 24.56 14.84 0.06
C ARG A 585 24.30 15.78 -1.12
N VAL A 586 23.14 15.65 -1.75
CA VAL A 586 22.64 16.59 -2.76
C VAL A 586 21.36 17.24 -2.27
N TYR A 587 21.29 18.56 -2.28
CA TYR A 587 20.06 19.30 -1.95
C TYR A 587 20.01 20.64 -2.67
N ALA A 588 18.84 21.29 -2.69
CA ALA A 588 18.70 22.61 -3.27
C ALA A 588 18.12 23.60 -2.26
N ALA A 589 18.63 24.83 -2.31
CA ALA A 589 18.12 25.94 -1.51
C ALA A 589 18.37 27.26 -2.27
N ASN A 590 17.42 28.20 -2.18
CA ASN A 590 17.56 29.54 -2.74
C ASN A 590 17.96 29.57 -4.23
N GLY A 591 17.37 28.70 -5.07
CA GLY A 591 17.69 28.61 -6.50
C GLY A 591 19.07 28.05 -6.83
N ARG A 592 19.73 27.38 -5.88
CA ARG A 592 21.05 26.77 -6.05
C ARG A 592 21.04 25.30 -5.65
N LEU A 593 21.83 24.52 -6.37
CA LEU A 593 22.17 23.13 -6.06
C LEU A 593 23.39 23.11 -5.13
N PHE A 594 23.33 22.29 -4.10
CA PHE A 594 24.41 22.02 -3.17
C PHE A 594 24.79 20.55 -3.27
N VAL A 595 26.09 20.28 -3.42
CA VAL A 595 26.66 18.94 -3.48
C VAL A 595 27.80 18.85 -2.48
N GLN A 596 27.59 18.11 -1.40
CA GLN A 596 28.66 17.73 -0.48
C GLN A 596 29.32 16.46 -1.03
N SER A 597 30.61 16.53 -1.34
CA SER A 597 31.36 15.37 -1.82
C SER A 597 32.61 15.15 -0.96
N ASP A 598 33.03 13.90 -0.86
CA ASP A 598 34.23 13.44 -0.15
C ASP A 598 35.47 13.37 -1.05
N ARG A 599 35.32 13.66 -2.35
CA ARG A 599 36.42 13.69 -3.32
C ARG A 599 36.09 14.56 -4.53
N SER A 600 37.08 14.81 -5.37
CA SER A 600 36.84 15.56 -6.61
C SER A 600 36.36 14.64 -7.75
N MET A 601 35.30 15.02 -8.47
CA MET A 601 34.76 14.27 -9.61
C MET A 601 33.94 15.14 -10.57
N GLN A 602 33.51 14.56 -11.69
CA GLN A 602 32.49 15.15 -12.56
C GLN A 602 31.13 14.47 -12.30
N LEU A 603 30.13 15.26 -11.92
CA LEU A 603 28.77 14.78 -11.69
C LEU A 603 27.83 15.24 -12.80
N PRO A 604 27.22 14.32 -13.56
CA PRO A 604 26.11 14.67 -14.43
C PRO A 604 24.87 15.02 -13.59
N VAL A 605 24.25 16.15 -13.94
CA VAL A 605 22.96 16.63 -13.45
C VAL A 605 21.94 16.31 -14.53
N TYR A 606 20.99 15.43 -14.23
CA TYR A 606 19.91 15.06 -15.12
C TYR A 606 18.63 15.82 -14.77
N LYS A 607 17.76 16.10 -15.74
CA LYS A 607 16.34 16.28 -15.42
C LYS A 607 15.76 14.93 -15.02
N VAL A 608 14.62 14.93 -14.32
CA VAL A 608 13.86 13.69 -14.06
C VAL A 608 13.49 12.95 -15.34
N THR A 609 13.40 13.67 -16.47
CA THR A 609 13.21 13.08 -17.81
C THR A 609 14.44 12.33 -18.37
N GLY A 610 15.51 12.19 -17.60
CA GLY A 610 16.74 11.47 -17.99
C GLY A 610 17.71 12.28 -18.87
N GLN A 611 17.35 13.50 -19.27
CA GLN A 611 18.23 14.35 -20.07
C GLN A 611 19.33 14.98 -19.21
N ILE A 612 20.60 14.85 -19.62
CA ILE A 612 21.72 15.57 -18.99
C ILE A 612 21.55 17.07 -19.25
N VAL A 613 21.45 17.84 -18.16
CA VAL A 613 21.33 19.30 -18.16
C VAL A 613 22.70 19.94 -18.08
N LYS A 614 23.60 19.36 -17.28
CA LYS A 614 24.94 19.87 -17.04
C LYS A 614 25.84 18.79 -16.49
N ILE A 615 27.15 18.90 -16.73
CA ILE A 615 28.18 18.17 -16.00
C ILE A 615 28.85 19.14 -15.02
N MET A 616 28.71 18.88 -13.73
CA MET A 616 29.26 19.70 -12.64
C MET A 616 30.63 19.17 -12.23
N ASN A 617 31.65 20.02 -12.21
CA ASN A 617 32.94 19.68 -11.60
C ASN A 617 32.83 19.91 -10.09
N VAL A 618 32.85 18.83 -9.33
CA VAL A 618 32.74 18.82 -7.87
C VAL A 618 34.12 18.56 -7.29
N VAL A 619 34.52 19.36 -6.30
CA VAL A 619 35.74 19.12 -5.51
C VAL A 619 35.39 18.54 -4.14
N GLU A 620 36.37 18.00 -3.43
CA GLU A 620 36.17 17.56 -2.04
C GLU A 620 35.65 18.74 -1.18
N GLY A 621 34.54 18.52 -0.46
CA GLY A 621 33.85 19.54 0.33
C GLY A 621 32.47 19.93 -0.24
N LEU A 622 31.97 21.09 0.20
CA LEU A 622 30.68 21.62 -0.25
C LEU A 622 30.85 22.39 -1.57
N ASN A 623 30.09 21.97 -2.57
CA ASN A 623 30.06 22.59 -3.89
C ASN A 623 28.69 23.20 -4.13
N THR A 624 28.64 24.30 -4.87
CA THR A 624 27.40 25.00 -5.16
C THR A 624 27.33 25.39 -6.63
N ASP A 625 26.17 25.24 -7.25
CA ASP A 625 25.93 25.66 -8.62
C ASP A 625 24.52 26.25 -8.80
N TYR A 626 24.33 27.03 -9.86
CA TYR A 626 23.02 27.54 -10.24
C TYR A 626 22.33 26.59 -11.20
N LEU A 627 21.08 26.29 -10.93
CA LEU A 627 20.19 25.54 -11.82
C LEU A 627 18.87 26.31 -12.00
N PRO A 628 18.27 26.26 -13.21
CA PRO A 628 16.90 26.72 -13.41
C PRO A 628 15.95 26.00 -12.45
N CYS A 629 14.80 26.62 -12.15
CA CYS A 629 13.78 25.94 -11.36
C CYS A 629 13.34 24.63 -12.04
N GLY A 630 13.23 23.56 -11.26
CA GLY A 630 12.92 22.23 -11.77
C GLY A 630 13.40 21.12 -10.86
N VAL A 631 13.04 19.89 -11.20
CA VAL A 631 13.46 18.68 -10.48
C VAL A 631 14.59 18.02 -11.27
N TYR A 632 15.65 17.65 -10.56
CA TYR A 632 16.86 17.09 -11.13
C TYR A 632 17.26 15.81 -10.40
N VAL A 633 17.99 14.94 -11.08
CA VAL A 633 18.67 13.81 -10.46
C VAL A 633 20.17 14.09 -10.52
N VAL A 634 20.85 14.09 -9.38
CA VAL A 634 22.29 14.31 -9.27
C VAL A 634 22.87 13.25 -8.36
N ALA A 635 23.88 12.52 -8.86
CA ALA A 635 24.46 11.39 -8.14
C ALA A 635 23.41 10.38 -7.62
N GLY A 636 22.32 10.16 -8.35
CA GLY A 636 21.23 9.25 -7.98
C GLY A 636 20.21 9.82 -6.97
N GLN A 637 20.40 11.05 -6.49
CA GLN A 637 19.47 11.73 -5.58
C GLN A 637 18.58 12.72 -6.33
N VAL A 638 17.27 12.68 -6.06
CA VAL A 638 16.29 13.61 -6.63
C VAL A 638 16.30 14.91 -5.84
N VAL A 639 16.37 16.06 -6.52
CA VAL A 639 16.43 17.39 -5.91
C VAL A 639 15.55 18.39 -6.64
N ALA A 640 14.67 19.07 -5.90
CA ALA A 640 13.81 20.13 -6.42
C ALA A 640 14.43 21.51 -6.19
N VAL A 641 14.84 22.19 -7.27
CA VAL A 641 15.35 23.56 -7.23
C VAL A 641 14.17 24.52 -7.41
N THR A 642 13.85 25.30 -6.38
CA THR A 642 12.79 26.33 -6.43
C THR A 642 13.38 27.72 -6.62
N ALA A 643 12.55 28.68 -7.05
CA ALA A 643 12.98 30.07 -7.19
C ALA A 643 13.39 30.62 -5.81
N GLY A 644 14.61 31.14 -5.70
CA GLY A 644 15.04 31.80 -4.47
C GLY A 644 14.25 33.09 -4.25
N ASN A 645 13.78 33.32 -3.01
CA ASN A 645 13.26 34.62 -2.62
C ASN A 645 14.36 35.67 -2.83
N LYS A 646 14.06 36.71 -3.60
CA LYS A 646 14.94 37.87 -3.78
C LYS A 646 15.08 38.68 -2.50
#